data_AF-A0A370S807-F1
#
_entry.id   AF-A0A370S807-F1
#
_cell.length_a   1.000
_cell.length_b   1.000
_cell.length_c   1.000
_cell.angle_alpha   90.00
_cell.angle_beta   90.00
_cell.angle_gamma   90.00
#
_symmetry.space_group_name_H-M   'P 1'
#
loop_
_entity.id
_entity.type
_entity.pdbx_description
1 polymer ?
#
loop_
_entity_poly.entity_id
_entity_poly.type
_entity_poly.pdbx_seq_one_letter_code
_entity_poly.pdbx_strand_id
1 'polypeptide(L)'
;MHAYEGKEILRTQDKHYELARDAQSGTIRLKHPDRTEAYQPQVTLNGAGAYVLEGEQPRTWDDATLLRRIGPAVADLSDAQLETARRISGTDPAELRGMYVENLRPPTLLTDTIKRLDIDSDIRSFIDYLRSDDPLVYGKADPVTQLQILTAHGMWPEKASMRIIDVTHKTIWEHTGKEASAGQKLIVQLQDRQLFNGELLKIVMQTLDENGTSIILDVPADVLPASLDARVRALRKRIVAVTENGRGKLFNEDYASREVFENKELAPLIRAAFPDIPAQGIDNLLATATRAERAIMVAESRLPLRLKRIARELQLETRTARAHEGFYRKSLTSVDTERLTLNALRLYSNTLEGVRIELRNARFDGELTCQVGPEDAATVRILVKGSNGLYEVHDAQGTPLYGPSDLYQSVLQALPDEQLKTLGLRRSEGNLFKHWVITQTATPAERRVILDDRGRVPECPREDLLLLRGPKQSRHDTNLTSRVEDLYPHFNQREVRQFVQSLSTRGDPIATLIHLETELDDLRVLLRRWQWDQPDYPISDPRNFVGGGGQHIADQLIDCFKRKAKFLDKRSAHLDEGYTLDLSTDLFPSDLVRWWKKLPELGKYLEQITALNIDNSRFNVDTQGLLKDFKQLRHLSARKCQLTRLPEGIGDMHMLETLRLSDNLIELTAADVERLRNLTRLESLRLDGNPLGRAVNVERMPRLKVLSLNNTGIDGWPEGIFKKRRPRGFFLDMQRNPISRVPEVTAGSDHALLIARTRLDAEDLSEANRLAYHEYRRSVGIDPQHYYSNLAEQDLALWRLSGMTFWGTSESGRGTFRLEAWHDLATEPDSLGFFQVIEKQLDSADYRNGGDARMQLTDRVWRMIDAAYLDPKTRNELFTESTAPTTCANAGAQMFNNMGIKVLASEAYSYSTSQAELEGKLVTLARGAARLEQVNEVARADMASRTGRPDEVEVHLAYETGLAERLELPWQSQGRRWSEVAGVDQKAIDQAYDTVVALEEGDGLVNNMLEQIFWMEYLRDTYPGQFANNARIYESKAEQLDALRSAQQAWADGEDLPEAQQAALREALRNLARQLSVPDSTVFTGEAMTDAVYERLYTDIGNEEQELGRRLTRTAMANAGI
;
A
#
# COMPACT_ATOMS: atom_id res chain seq x y z
N MET A 1 -0.12 -33.73 2.20
CA MET A 1 0.71 -34.74 1.51
C MET A 1 1.49 -35.47 2.58
N HIS A 2 1.59 -36.79 2.49
CA HIS A 2 2.36 -37.60 3.44
C HIS A 2 3.35 -38.47 2.67
N ALA A 3 4.58 -38.56 3.17
CA ALA A 3 5.55 -39.53 2.67
C ALA A 3 5.28 -40.88 3.35
N TYR A 4 5.00 -41.90 2.57
CA TYR A 4 4.81 -43.27 3.07
C TYR A 4 5.60 -44.23 2.19
N GLU A 5 6.54 -44.98 2.78
CA GLU A 5 7.41 -45.94 2.08
C GLU A 5 8.13 -45.35 0.84
N GLY A 6 8.55 -44.08 0.91
CA GLY A 6 9.24 -43.39 -0.19
C GLY A 6 8.31 -42.86 -1.29
N LYS A 7 6.98 -42.96 -1.13
CA LYS A 7 5.97 -42.42 -2.05
C LYS A 7 5.28 -41.18 -1.47
N GLU A 8 4.98 -40.21 -2.33
CA GLU A 8 4.13 -39.07 -1.97
C GLU A 8 2.65 -39.46 -2.10
N ILE A 9 1.92 -39.44 -0.99
CA ILE A 9 0.51 -39.79 -0.92
C ILE A 9 -0.34 -38.54 -0.73
N LEU A 10 -1.35 -38.39 -1.58
CA LEU A 10 -2.41 -37.40 -1.45
C LEU A 10 -3.69 -38.08 -0.95
N ARG A 11 -4.19 -37.61 0.20
CA ARG A 11 -5.54 -37.93 0.65
C ARG A 11 -6.51 -37.00 -0.05
N THR A 12 -7.47 -37.57 -0.78
CA THR A 12 -8.62 -36.84 -1.32
C THR A 12 -9.88 -37.53 -0.86
N GLN A 13 -10.74 -36.78 -0.16
CA GLN A 13 -11.87 -37.33 0.58
C GLN A 13 -11.39 -38.41 1.58
N ASP A 14 -11.88 -39.64 1.46
CA ASP A 14 -11.53 -40.79 2.32
C ASP A 14 -10.60 -41.80 1.64
N LYS A 15 -9.96 -41.42 0.53
CA LYS A 15 -9.06 -42.29 -0.24
C LYS A 15 -7.66 -41.69 -0.35
N HIS A 16 -6.68 -42.57 -0.46
CA HIS A 16 -5.26 -42.25 -0.55
C HIS A 16 -4.74 -42.63 -1.94
N TYR A 17 -4.10 -41.68 -2.62
CA TYR A 17 -3.60 -41.86 -3.97
C TYR A 17 -2.12 -41.52 -4.03
N GLU A 18 -1.36 -42.29 -4.82
CA GLU A 18 0.04 -41.99 -5.10
C GLU A 18 0.12 -40.82 -6.09
N LEU A 19 0.96 -39.83 -5.77
CA LEU A 19 1.33 -38.78 -6.70
C LEU A 19 2.49 -39.24 -7.56
N ALA A 20 2.30 -39.17 -8.87
CA ALA A 20 3.34 -39.46 -9.84
C ALA A 20 3.71 -38.19 -10.58
N ARG A 21 5.01 -37.92 -10.67
CA ARG A 21 5.52 -36.88 -11.56
C ARG A 21 5.72 -37.50 -12.93
N ASP A 22 5.02 -36.96 -13.92
CA ASP A 22 5.23 -37.32 -15.31
C ASP A 22 6.66 -36.91 -15.73
N ALA A 23 7.45 -37.85 -16.22
CA ALA A 23 8.87 -37.63 -16.51
C ALA A 23 9.11 -36.68 -17.71
N GLN A 24 8.12 -36.48 -18.57
CA GLN A 24 8.21 -35.61 -19.77
C GLN A 24 7.62 -34.22 -19.51
N SER A 25 6.49 -34.16 -18.82
CA SER A 25 5.72 -32.92 -18.59
C SER A 25 5.85 -32.38 -17.17
N GLY A 26 6.57 -33.04 -16.26
CA GLY A 26 6.74 -32.64 -14.85
C GLY A 26 5.42 -32.38 -14.07
N THR A 27 4.27 -32.67 -14.70
CA THR A 27 2.94 -32.54 -14.13
C THR A 27 2.80 -33.59 -13.04
N ILE A 28 2.27 -33.14 -11.90
CA ILE A 28 1.91 -34.06 -10.83
C ILE A 28 0.56 -34.66 -11.24
N ARG A 29 0.50 -35.98 -11.30
CA ARG A 29 -0.70 -36.72 -11.67
C ARG A 29 -1.07 -37.70 -10.57
N LEU A 30 -2.37 -37.96 -10.47
CA LEU A 30 -2.94 -38.82 -9.44
C LEU A 30 -3.05 -40.25 -9.99
N LYS A 31 -2.27 -41.19 -9.44
CA LYS A 31 -2.32 -42.60 -9.83
C LYS A 31 -3.47 -43.31 -9.12
N HIS A 32 -4.22 -44.11 -9.86
CA HIS A 32 -5.22 -44.99 -9.28
C HIS A 32 -4.55 -46.10 -8.45
N PRO A 33 -5.03 -46.43 -7.23
CA PRO A 33 -4.39 -47.40 -6.34
C PRO A 33 -4.27 -48.80 -6.98
N ASP A 34 -5.32 -49.27 -7.67
CA ASP A 34 -5.38 -50.65 -8.17
C ASP A 34 -5.32 -50.81 -9.71
N ARG A 35 -5.33 -49.71 -10.48
CA ARG A 35 -5.50 -49.76 -11.95
C ARG A 35 -4.40 -48.95 -12.64
N THR A 36 -3.38 -49.63 -13.15
CA THR A 36 -2.21 -49.01 -13.77
C THR A 36 -2.53 -48.27 -15.07
N GLU A 37 -3.52 -48.75 -15.83
CA GLU A 37 -3.97 -48.16 -17.11
C GLU A 37 -5.05 -47.08 -16.96
N ALA A 38 -5.48 -46.75 -15.73
CA ALA A 38 -6.50 -45.74 -15.52
C ALA A 38 -5.96 -44.34 -15.87
N TYR A 39 -6.84 -43.48 -16.39
CA TYR A 39 -6.52 -42.08 -16.63
C TYR A 39 -6.04 -41.40 -15.34
N GLN A 40 -4.93 -40.67 -15.45
CA GLN A 40 -4.26 -40.01 -14.32
C GLN A 40 -4.47 -38.49 -14.44
N PRO A 41 -5.46 -37.92 -13.73
CA PRO A 41 -5.75 -36.50 -13.82
C PRO A 41 -4.61 -35.67 -13.25
N GLN A 42 -4.39 -34.49 -13.82
CA GLN A 42 -3.41 -33.54 -13.30
C GLN A 42 -3.82 -32.98 -11.93
N VAL A 43 -2.83 -32.73 -11.07
CA VAL A 43 -2.96 -32.15 -9.74
C VAL A 43 -2.15 -30.86 -9.68
N THR A 44 -2.80 -29.76 -9.33
CA THR A 44 -2.14 -28.50 -9.02
C THR A 44 -2.02 -28.36 -7.51
N LEU A 45 -0.81 -28.14 -6.99
CA LEU A 45 -0.52 -27.97 -5.57
C LEU A 45 -0.11 -26.53 -5.27
N ASN A 46 -0.56 -25.99 -4.13
CA ASN A 46 -0.20 -24.64 -3.69
C ASN A 46 1.02 -24.59 -2.73
N GLY A 47 1.66 -25.74 -2.48
CA GLY A 47 2.79 -25.86 -1.56
C GLY A 47 2.45 -25.81 -0.06
N ALA A 48 1.18 -25.60 0.31
CA ALA A 48 0.70 -25.54 1.70
C ALA A 48 -0.31 -26.64 2.05
N GLY A 49 -0.49 -27.63 1.16
CA GLY A 49 -1.32 -28.81 1.38
C GLY A 49 -2.69 -28.79 0.67
N ALA A 50 -3.08 -27.66 0.09
CA ALA A 50 -4.28 -27.57 -0.74
C ALA A 50 -3.98 -27.98 -2.19
N TYR A 51 -5.01 -28.47 -2.89
CA TYR A 51 -4.87 -28.95 -4.25
C TYR A 51 -6.14 -28.76 -5.08
N VAL A 52 -5.98 -28.70 -6.40
CA VAL A 52 -7.06 -28.68 -7.39
C VAL A 52 -6.78 -29.74 -8.45
N LEU A 53 -7.76 -30.58 -8.75
CA LEU A 53 -7.67 -31.59 -9.79
C LEU A 53 -8.11 -31.04 -11.15
N GLU A 54 -7.59 -31.64 -12.21
CA GLU A 54 -8.02 -31.39 -13.59
C GLU A 54 -9.55 -31.53 -13.75
N GLY A 55 -10.18 -30.49 -14.31
CA GLY A 55 -11.62 -30.42 -14.51
C GLY A 55 -12.44 -29.95 -13.29
N GLU A 56 -11.83 -29.80 -12.11
CA GLU A 56 -12.51 -29.15 -10.98
C GLU A 56 -12.67 -27.64 -11.24
N GLN A 57 -13.80 -27.08 -10.81
CA GLN A 57 -14.09 -25.65 -10.90
C GLN A 57 -14.27 -25.06 -9.49
N PRO A 58 -13.19 -24.64 -8.81
CA PRO A 58 -13.27 -24.15 -7.43
C PRO A 58 -14.25 -22.99 -7.21
N ARG A 59 -14.53 -22.19 -8.25
CA ARG A 59 -15.57 -21.15 -8.21
C ARG A 59 -16.95 -21.69 -7.82
N THR A 60 -17.31 -22.90 -8.24
CA THR A 60 -18.65 -23.47 -8.03
C THR A 60 -18.81 -24.20 -6.71
N TRP A 61 -17.71 -24.48 -6.00
CA TRP A 61 -17.70 -25.19 -4.72
C TRP A 61 -18.51 -24.46 -3.66
N ASP A 62 -19.18 -25.24 -2.81
CA ASP A 62 -19.83 -24.74 -1.60
C ASP A 62 -18.81 -24.45 -0.49
N ASP A 63 -19.24 -23.72 0.52
CA ASP A 63 -18.36 -23.20 1.56
C ASP A 63 -17.74 -24.31 2.43
N ALA A 64 -18.47 -25.41 2.64
CA ALA A 64 -17.95 -26.58 3.36
C ALA A 64 -16.82 -27.27 2.59
N THR A 65 -16.98 -27.43 1.27
CA THR A 65 -15.95 -28.01 0.40
C THR A 65 -14.70 -27.15 0.37
N LEU A 66 -14.85 -25.82 0.27
CA LEU A 66 -13.74 -24.86 0.28
C LEU A 66 -12.88 -25.01 1.54
N LEU A 67 -13.51 -25.19 2.70
CA LEU A 67 -12.81 -25.38 3.98
C LEU A 67 -12.17 -26.76 4.09
N ARG A 68 -12.86 -27.82 3.66
CA ARG A 68 -12.35 -29.21 3.72
C ARG A 68 -11.14 -29.46 2.80
N ARG A 69 -11.04 -28.74 1.68
CA ARG A 69 -9.96 -28.90 0.70
C ARG A 69 -8.68 -28.12 1.04
N ILE A 70 -8.62 -27.42 2.19
CA ILE A 70 -7.43 -26.65 2.63
C ILE A 70 -6.22 -27.57 2.84
N GLY A 71 -6.45 -28.80 3.30
CA GLY A 71 -5.41 -29.82 3.45
C GLY A 71 -5.48 -30.59 4.78
N PRO A 72 -4.38 -31.24 5.20
CA PRO A 72 -4.37 -32.09 6.38
C PRO A 72 -4.67 -31.37 7.71
N ALA A 73 -4.36 -30.07 7.80
CA ALA A 73 -4.53 -29.28 9.02
C ALA A 73 -6.00 -29.12 9.47
N VAL A 74 -6.96 -29.45 8.60
CA VAL A 74 -8.40 -29.38 8.91
C VAL A 74 -9.06 -30.75 9.03
N ALA A 75 -8.27 -31.84 8.93
CA ALA A 75 -8.80 -33.20 8.86
C ALA A 75 -9.61 -33.59 10.10
N ASP A 76 -9.13 -33.19 11.28
CA ASP A 76 -9.72 -33.56 12.57
C ASP A 76 -10.78 -32.58 13.08
N LEU A 77 -11.06 -31.50 12.33
CA LEU A 77 -12.05 -30.49 12.68
C LEU A 77 -13.42 -30.83 12.07
N SER A 78 -14.50 -30.57 12.81
CA SER A 78 -15.88 -30.63 12.29
C SER A 78 -16.21 -29.43 11.40
N ASP A 79 -17.22 -29.57 10.53
CA ASP A 79 -17.64 -28.47 9.63
C ASP A 79 -18.08 -27.22 10.42
N ALA A 80 -18.68 -27.41 11.60
CA ALA A 80 -19.05 -26.31 12.50
C ALA A 80 -17.84 -25.60 13.11
N GLN A 81 -16.77 -26.35 13.43
CA GLN A 81 -15.51 -25.75 13.90
C GLN A 81 -14.81 -24.98 12.77
N LEU A 82 -14.83 -25.49 11.55
CA LEU A 82 -14.26 -24.82 10.38
C LEU A 82 -15.01 -23.53 10.04
N GLU A 83 -16.35 -23.56 10.09
CA GLU A 83 -17.16 -22.35 9.89
C GLU A 83 -16.95 -21.33 11.02
N THR A 84 -16.75 -21.79 12.26
CA THR A 84 -16.36 -20.92 13.38
C THR A 84 -14.99 -20.29 13.14
N ALA A 85 -14.01 -21.07 12.69
CA ALA A 85 -12.67 -20.57 12.36
C ALA A 85 -12.74 -19.51 11.25
N ARG A 86 -13.53 -19.76 10.21
CA ARG A 86 -13.75 -18.81 9.11
C ARG A 86 -14.36 -17.49 9.59
N ARG A 87 -15.38 -17.53 10.46
CA ARG A 87 -16.00 -16.32 11.01
C ARG A 87 -15.03 -15.53 11.89
N ILE A 88 -14.27 -16.23 12.72
CA ILE A 88 -13.25 -15.62 13.57
C ILE A 88 -12.16 -14.96 12.72
N SER A 89 -11.60 -15.67 11.75
CA SER A 89 -10.55 -15.14 10.88
C SER A 89 -11.05 -14.02 9.96
N GLY A 90 -12.37 -13.91 9.79
CA GLY A 90 -12.97 -12.95 8.87
C GLY A 90 -12.84 -13.34 7.41
N THR A 91 -12.45 -14.59 7.13
CA THR A 91 -12.17 -15.05 5.78
C THR A 91 -13.47 -15.23 4.99
N ASP A 92 -13.59 -14.52 3.89
CA ASP A 92 -14.75 -14.61 3.02
C ASP A 92 -14.68 -15.92 2.20
N PRO A 93 -15.79 -16.65 1.98
CA PRO A 93 -15.77 -17.80 1.06
C PRO A 93 -15.25 -17.43 -0.34
N ALA A 94 -15.43 -16.19 -0.78
CA ALA A 94 -14.84 -15.69 -2.02
C ALA A 94 -13.30 -15.64 -1.96
N GLU A 95 -12.68 -15.34 -0.82
CA GLU A 95 -11.21 -15.38 -0.65
C GLU A 95 -10.69 -16.81 -0.77
N LEU A 96 -11.43 -17.79 -0.25
CA LEU A 96 -11.09 -19.21 -0.41
C LEU A 96 -11.20 -19.66 -1.87
N ARG A 97 -12.23 -19.22 -2.60
CA ARG A 97 -12.32 -19.48 -4.04
C ARG A 97 -11.14 -18.87 -4.78
N GLY A 98 -10.77 -17.63 -4.45
CA GLY A 98 -9.62 -16.93 -5.00
C GLY A 98 -8.31 -17.67 -4.76
N MET A 99 -8.14 -18.20 -3.54
CA MET A 99 -6.99 -19.04 -3.19
C MET A 99 -6.85 -20.25 -4.12
N TYR A 100 -7.93 -20.99 -4.39
CA TYR A 100 -7.86 -22.17 -5.27
C TYR A 100 -7.67 -21.79 -6.75
N VAL A 101 -8.35 -20.75 -7.22
CA VAL A 101 -8.28 -20.29 -8.63
C VAL A 101 -6.88 -19.76 -8.96
N GLU A 102 -6.27 -19.00 -8.06
CA GLU A 102 -4.95 -18.40 -8.25
C GLU A 102 -3.80 -19.27 -7.67
N ASN A 103 -4.11 -20.49 -7.20
CA ASN A 103 -3.16 -21.43 -6.59
C ASN A 103 -2.31 -20.82 -5.46
N LEU A 104 -2.94 -20.02 -4.60
CA LEU A 104 -2.29 -19.31 -3.49
C LEU A 104 -2.24 -20.17 -2.22
N ARG A 105 -1.36 -19.79 -1.27
CA ARG A 105 -1.36 -20.36 0.08
C ARG A 105 -2.64 -19.97 0.85
N PRO A 106 -3.09 -20.79 1.83
CA PRO A 106 -4.26 -20.46 2.65
C PRO A 106 -4.14 -19.10 3.36
N PRO A 107 -5.25 -18.34 3.49
CA PRO A 107 -5.23 -17.03 4.15
C PRO A 107 -4.60 -17.09 5.55
N THR A 108 -3.67 -16.18 5.82
CA THR A 108 -2.85 -16.18 7.04
C THR A 108 -3.67 -16.25 8.32
N LEU A 109 -4.72 -15.42 8.42
CA LEU A 109 -5.57 -15.36 9.62
C LEU A 109 -6.40 -16.62 9.82
N LEU A 110 -6.82 -17.28 8.73
CA LEU A 110 -7.54 -18.55 8.82
C LEU A 110 -6.62 -19.66 9.31
N THR A 111 -5.40 -19.75 8.76
CA THR A 111 -4.40 -20.72 9.21
C THR A 111 -4.01 -20.46 10.68
N ASP A 112 -3.84 -19.19 11.08
CA ASP A 112 -3.58 -18.84 12.49
C ASP A 112 -4.74 -19.27 13.40
N THR A 113 -5.97 -18.96 13.01
CA THR A 113 -7.17 -19.31 13.78
C THR A 113 -7.34 -20.82 13.91
N ILE A 114 -7.16 -21.58 12.82
CA ILE A 114 -7.22 -23.04 12.83
C ILE A 114 -6.17 -23.60 13.79
N LYS A 115 -4.91 -23.14 13.67
CA LYS A 115 -3.81 -23.55 14.56
C LYS A 115 -4.16 -23.29 16.03
N ARG A 116 -4.72 -22.13 16.35
CA ARG A 116 -5.07 -21.73 17.71
C ARG A 116 -6.26 -22.52 18.27
N LEU A 117 -7.29 -22.77 17.45
CA LEU A 117 -8.41 -23.62 17.85
C LEU A 117 -8.01 -25.08 18.04
N ASP A 118 -7.07 -25.56 17.24
CA ASP A 118 -6.46 -26.88 17.35
C ASP A 118 -5.72 -27.04 18.68
N ILE A 119 -4.81 -26.11 19.02
CA ILE A 119 -4.10 -26.09 20.32
C ILE A 119 -5.09 -26.06 21.51
N ASP A 120 -6.13 -25.21 21.44
CA ASP A 120 -7.14 -25.13 22.50
C ASP A 120 -7.94 -26.45 22.65
N SER A 121 -8.15 -27.16 21.54
CA SER A 121 -8.79 -28.48 21.47
C SER A 121 -7.87 -29.58 22.01
N ASP A 122 -6.59 -29.58 21.64
CA ASP A 122 -5.56 -30.50 22.13
C ASP A 122 -5.45 -30.42 23.65
N ILE A 123 -5.38 -29.21 24.20
CA ILE A 123 -5.32 -29.00 25.66
C ILE A 123 -6.60 -29.50 26.36
N ARG A 124 -7.79 -29.38 25.75
CA ARG A 124 -9.03 -29.95 26.32
C ARG A 124 -8.99 -31.47 26.29
N SER A 125 -8.71 -32.04 25.13
CA SER A 125 -8.62 -33.49 24.95
C SER A 125 -7.60 -34.09 25.92
N PHE A 126 -6.46 -33.43 26.10
CA PHE A 126 -5.46 -33.78 27.10
C PHE A 126 -6.01 -33.82 28.53
N ILE A 127 -6.71 -32.77 28.95
CA ILE A 127 -7.37 -32.72 30.27
C ILE A 127 -8.41 -33.83 30.42
N ASP A 128 -9.25 -34.03 29.40
CA ASP A 128 -10.34 -35.01 29.43
C ASP A 128 -9.79 -36.45 29.44
N TYR A 129 -8.71 -36.72 28.70
CA TYR A 129 -7.99 -38.00 28.75
C TYR A 129 -7.45 -38.27 30.15
N LEU A 130 -6.77 -37.30 30.78
CA LEU A 130 -6.22 -37.47 32.13
C LEU A 130 -7.27 -37.57 33.25
N ARG A 131 -8.48 -37.03 33.03
CA ARG A 131 -9.63 -37.17 33.94
C ARG A 131 -10.25 -38.57 33.91
N SER A 132 -10.19 -39.27 32.78
CA SER A 132 -10.77 -40.60 32.63
C SER A 132 -10.04 -41.62 33.52
N ASP A 133 -10.76 -42.49 34.22
CA ASP A 133 -10.15 -43.58 34.98
C ASP A 133 -9.82 -44.81 34.11
N ASP A 134 -10.18 -44.81 32.82
CA ASP A 134 -9.88 -45.90 31.87
C ASP A 134 -8.43 -45.81 31.32
N PRO A 135 -7.58 -46.85 31.54
CA PRO A 135 -6.23 -46.93 30.99
C PRO A 135 -6.09 -46.73 29.49
N LEU A 136 -7.07 -47.19 28.70
CA LEU A 136 -7.05 -47.04 27.25
C LEU A 136 -7.37 -45.61 26.80
N VAL A 137 -7.99 -44.82 27.68
CA VAL A 137 -8.37 -43.43 27.42
C VAL A 137 -7.29 -42.48 27.91
N TYR A 138 -6.85 -42.59 29.17
CA TYR A 138 -5.80 -41.70 29.68
C TYR A 138 -4.44 -41.97 29.04
N GLY A 139 -4.21 -43.17 28.49
CA GLY A 139 -3.00 -43.48 27.75
C GLY A 139 -2.86 -42.76 26.42
N LYS A 140 -3.93 -42.11 25.92
CA LYS A 140 -3.89 -41.25 24.73
C LYS A 140 -3.36 -39.84 25.01
N ALA A 141 -3.19 -39.46 26.27
CA ALA A 141 -2.67 -38.15 26.62
C ALA A 141 -1.24 -37.97 26.10
N ASP A 142 -0.99 -36.87 25.38
CA ASP A 142 0.31 -36.63 24.73
C ASP A 142 1.48 -36.67 25.73
N PRO A 143 2.46 -37.57 25.56
CA PRO A 143 3.56 -37.74 26.51
C PRO A 143 4.50 -36.53 26.56
N VAL A 144 4.65 -35.76 25.48
CA VAL A 144 5.50 -34.55 25.46
C VAL A 144 4.90 -33.47 26.34
N THR A 145 3.58 -33.24 26.22
CA THR A 145 2.82 -32.31 27.05
C THR A 145 2.84 -32.72 28.52
N GLN A 146 2.75 -34.02 28.84
CA GLN A 146 2.92 -34.51 30.21
C GLN A 146 4.29 -34.13 30.79
N LEU A 147 5.37 -34.33 30.01
CA LEU A 147 6.73 -33.99 30.44
C LEU A 147 6.94 -32.49 30.63
N GLN A 148 6.39 -31.68 29.71
CA GLN A 148 6.42 -30.23 29.82
C GLN A 148 5.74 -29.76 31.11
N ILE A 149 4.54 -30.26 31.43
CA ILE A 149 3.83 -29.86 32.65
C ILE A 149 4.55 -30.35 33.91
N LEU A 150 5.07 -31.58 33.91
CA LEU A 150 5.79 -32.15 35.05
C LEU A 150 7.06 -31.35 35.42
N THR A 151 7.69 -30.71 34.43
CA THR A 151 8.95 -29.98 34.62
C THR A 151 8.80 -28.46 34.59
N ALA A 152 7.66 -27.97 34.12
CA ALA A 152 7.21 -26.62 34.32
C ALA A 152 6.44 -26.50 35.66
N HIS A 153 6.08 -25.26 36.03
CA HIS A 153 5.20 -24.96 37.17
C HIS A 153 5.66 -25.47 38.56
N GLY A 154 6.93 -25.82 38.72
CA GLY A 154 7.49 -26.24 40.01
C GLY A 154 7.01 -27.60 40.51
N MET A 155 6.47 -28.45 39.62
CA MET A 155 6.05 -29.82 39.99
C MET A 155 7.24 -30.75 40.21
N TRP A 156 8.38 -30.48 39.57
CA TRP A 156 9.57 -31.34 39.66
C TRP A 156 10.47 -31.01 40.85
N PRO A 157 11.03 -32.01 41.57
CA PRO A 157 11.96 -31.75 42.67
C PRO A 157 13.25 -31.06 42.23
N GLU A 158 13.64 -29.97 42.91
CA GLU A 158 14.80 -29.14 42.53
C GLU A 158 16.15 -29.87 42.58
N LYS A 159 16.26 -30.94 43.39
CA LYS A 159 17.46 -31.77 43.55
C LYS A 159 17.50 -33.00 42.62
N ALA A 160 16.47 -33.20 41.80
CA ALA A 160 16.35 -34.36 40.93
C ALA A 160 16.45 -33.97 39.45
N SER A 161 17.09 -34.82 38.65
CA SER A 161 17.18 -34.67 37.20
C SER A 161 16.57 -35.87 36.52
N MET A 162 15.81 -35.67 35.44
CA MET A 162 15.19 -36.75 34.67
C MET A 162 15.78 -36.80 33.26
N ARG A 163 16.15 -38.01 32.81
CA ARG A 163 16.58 -38.26 31.43
C ARG A 163 15.83 -39.44 30.86
N ILE A 164 15.29 -39.25 29.65
CA ILE A 164 14.60 -40.27 28.87
C ILE A 164 15.48 -40.70 27.71
N ILE A 165 15.70 -42.01 27.59
CA ILE A 165 16.51 -42.62 26.53
C ILE A 165 15.70 -43.63 25.73
N ASP A 166 15.97 -43.72 24.43
CA ASP A 166 15.39 -44.74 23.55
C ASP A 166 16.10 -46.10 23.66
N VAL A 167 15.64 -47.08 22.88
CA VAL A 167 16.23 -48.43 22.78
C VAL A 167 17.68 -48.45 22.24
N THR A 168 18.14 -47.34 21.65
CA THR A 168 19.52 -47.16 21.15
C THR A 168 20.40 -46.37 22.12
N HIS A 169 19.93 -46.14 23.36
CA HIS A 169 20.56 -45.29 24.37
C HIS A 169 20.72 -43.81 23.96
N LYS A 170 19.98 -43.36 22.93
CA LYS A 170 19.95 -41.95 22.53
C LYS A 170 19.01 -41.20 23.47
N THR A 171 19.46 -40.05 23.97
CA THR A 171 18.62 -39.18 24.79
C THR A 171 17.53 -38.55 23.93
N ILE A 172 16.27 -38.85 24.26
CA ILE A 172 15.09 -38.26 23.61
C ILE A 172 14.72 -36.95 24.30
N TRP A 173 14.90 -36.89 25.62
CA TRP A 173 14.52 -35.74 26.44
C TRP A 173 15.30 -35.72 27.76
N GLU A 174 15.67 -34.54 28.28
CA GLU A 174 16.37 -34.37 29.57
C GLU A 174 15.95 -33.08 30.26
N HIS A 175 15.76 -33.12 31.58
CA HIS A 175 15.54 -31.97 32.45
C HIS A 175 16.39 -32.11 33.73
N THR A 176 17.06 -31.03 34.12
CA THR A 176 17.93 -30.98 35.31
C THR A 176 17.35 -29.98 36.30
N GLY A 177 17.06 -30.43 37.53
CA GLY A 177 16.59 -29.56 38.60
C GLY A 177 17.63 -28.50 38.98
N LYS A 178 17.18 -27.33 39.46
CA LYS A 178 18.04 -26.15 39.72
C LYS A 178 19.16 -26.39 40.74
N GLU A 179 18.98 -27.33 41.67
CA GLU A 179 19.95 -27.69 42.72
C GLU A 179 20.51 -29.12 42.55
N ALA A 180 20.28 -29.77 41.41
CA ALA A 180 20.71 -31.13 41.19
C ALA A 180 22.24 -31.22 41.03
N SER A 181 22.89 -32.04 41.85
CA SER A 181 24.32 -32.34 41.72
C SER A 181 24.58 -33.17 40.46
N ALA A 182 25.66 -32.88 39.73
CA ALA A 182 26.00 -33.46 38.41
C ALA A 182 26.12 -35.01 38.34
N GLY A 183 25.91 -35.73 39.44
CA GLY A 183 25.97 -37.21 39.53
C GLY A 183 24.66 -37.92 39.91
N GLN A 184 23.58 -37.22 40.29
CA GLN A 184 22.29 -37.85 40.62
C GLN A 184 21.28 -37.62 39.49
N LYS A 185 21.43 -38.40 38.40
CA LYS A 185 20.46 -38.41 37.30
C LYS A 185 19.51 -39.61 37.47
N LEU A 186 18.23 -39.32 37.57
CA LEU A 186 17.15 -40.30 37.51
C LEU A 186 16.95 -40.66 36.03
N ILE A 187 17.50 -41.81 35.63
CA ILE A 187 17.41 -42.30 34.26
C ILE A 187 16.12 -43.10 34.14
N VAL A 188 15.18 -42.59 33.35
CA VAL A 188 13.93 -43.24 33.03
C VAL A 188 14.09 -43.88 31.65
N GLN A 189 14.27 -45.20 31.61
CA GLN A 189 14.36 -45.94 30.35
C GLN A 189 12.95 -46.26 29.85
N LEU A 190 12.59 -45.75 28.67
CA LEU A 190 11.27 -45.93 28.07
C LEU A 190 11.42 -46.53 26.68
N GLN A 191 10.66 -47.58 26.41
CA GLN A 191 10.44 -48.06 25.04
C GLN A 191 9.34 -47.22 24.38
N ASP A 192 9.43 -46.97 23.07
CA ASP A 192 8.38 -46.25 22.33
C ASP A 192 6.99 -46.83 22.60
N ARG A 193 6.88 -48.17 22.64
CA ARG A 193 5.63 -48.87 22.97
C ARG A 193 5.10 -48.57 24.38
N GLN A 194 5.97 -48.34 25.36
CA GLN A 194 5.57 -47.98 26.73
C GLN A 194 5.14 -46.51 26.83
N LEU A 195 5.77 -45.64 26.06
CA LEU A 195 5.40 -44.22 25.94
C LEU A 195 4.00 -44.06 25.34
N PHE A 196 3.71 -44.78 24.23
CA PHE A 196 2.42 -44.74 23.53
C PHE A 196 1.30 -45.54 24.23
N ASN A 197 1.63 -46.38 25.21
CA ASN A 197 0.64 -47.11 26.03
C ASN A 197 0.23 -46.36 27.31
N GLY A 198 0.69 -45.11 27.51
CA GLY A 198 0.33 -44.32 28.69
C GLY A 198 1.03 -44.73 29.99
N GLU A 199 2.14 -45.46 29.91
CA GLU A 199 2.86 -45.95 31.09
C GLU A 199 3.81 -44.89 31.69
N LEU A 200 3.97 -43.74 31.04
CA LEU A 200 4.89 -42.67 31.43
C LEU A 200 4.74 -42.27 32.91
N LEU A 201 3.54 -41.87 33.34
CA LEU A 201 3.29 -41.44 34.73
C LEU A 201 3.53 -42.55 35.74
N LYS A 202 3.24 -43.81 35.36
CA LYS A 202 3.46 -44.97 36.21
C LYS A 202 4.96 -45.21 36.43
N ILE A 203 5.76 -45.07 35.38
CA ILE A 203 7.22 -45.24 35.44
C ILE A 203 7.86 -44.08 36.23
N VAL A 204 7.40 -42.84 36.04
CA VAL A 204 7.83 -41.70 36.87
C VAL A 204 7.49 -41.96 38.35
N MET A 205 6.29 -42.46 38.67
CA MET A 205 5.91 -42.80 40.06
C MET A 205 6.66 -43.99 40.67
N GLN A 206 7.17 -44.91 39.87
CA GLN A 206 8.00 -46.02 40.35
C GLN A 206 9.44 -45.62 40.64
N THR A 207 9.90 -44.51 40.04
CA THR A 207 11.30 -44.11 40.07
C THR A 207 11.59 -43.02 41.10
N LEU A 208 10.59 -42.25 41.54
CA LEU A 208 10.74 -41.26 42.60
C LEU A 208 10.75 -41.89 44.01
N ASP A 209 11.56 -41.34 44.91
CA ASP A 209 11.53 -41.66 46.34
C ASP A 209 10.32 -40.99 47.05
N GLU A 210 10.14 -41.25 48.35
CA GLU A 210 8.99 -40.72 49.11
C GLU A 210 9.00 -39.19 49.19
N ASN A 211 10.18 -38.57 49.26
CA ASN A 211 10.34 -37.13 49.27
C ASN A 211 9.99 -36.51 47.90
N GLY A 212 10.48 -37.09 46.80
CA GLY A 212 10.12 -36.70 45.44
C GLY A 212 8.64 -36.92 45.14
N THR A 213 8.04 -37.98 45.68
CA THR A 213 6.60 -38.27 45.56
C THR A 213 5.77 -37.24 46.32
N SER A 214 6.19 -36.81 47.51
CA SER A 214 5.53 -35.74 48.27
C SER A 214 5.56 -34.42 47.50
N ILE A 215 6.72 -34.05 46.94
CA ILE A 215 6.91 -32.83 46.15
C ILE A 215 6.06 -32.84 44.88
N ILE A 216 6.04 -33.95 44.12
CA ILE A 216 5.33 -34.05 42.83
C ILE A 216 3.82 -34.25 42.99
N LEU A 217 3.33 -34.67 44.16
CA LEU A 217 1.90 -34.77 44.47
C LEU A 217 1.34 -33.55 45.23
N ASP A 218 2.18 -32.69 45.80
CA ASP A 218 1.78 -31.59 46.71
C ASP A 218 1.12 -32.06 47.99
N VAL A 219 1.54 -33.23 48.48
CA VAL A 219 0.94 -33.86 49.66
C VAL A 219 2.03 -34.13 50.67
N PRO A 220 1.83 -33.82 51.97
CA PRO A 220 2.75 -34.19 53.04
C PRO A 220 3.12 -35.69 52.99
N ALA A 221 4.39 -36.01 53.28
CA ALA A 221 4.92 -37.36 53.16
C ALA A 221 4.16 -38.41 54.01
N ASP A 222 3.52 -37.98 55.09
CA ASP A 222 2.68 -38.76 56.00
C ASP A 222 1.28 -39.10 55.45
N VAL A 223 0.84 -38.48 54.35
CA VAL A 223 -0.49 -38.64 53.74
C VAL A 223 -0.42 -39.26 52.33
N LEU A 224 0.72 -39.83 51.96
CA LEU A 224 0.92 -40.41 50.63
C LEU A 224 0.01 -41.63 50.39
N PRO A 225 -0.66 -41.74 49.22
CA PRO A 225 -1.46 -42.92 48.89
C PRO A 225 -0.64 -44.22 48.94
N ALA A 226 -1.22 -45.28 49.50
CA ALA A 226 -0.51 -46.55 49.73
C ALA A 226 -0.23 -47.35 48.44
N SER A 227 -1.09 -47.25 47.42
CA SER A 227 -0.92 -47.98 46.16
C SER A 227 -0.35 -47.11 45.04
N LEU A 228 0.46 -47.72 44.16
CA LEU A 228 1.02 -47.06 42.98
C LEU A 228 -0.09 -46.47 42.10
N ASP A 229 -1.19 -47.20 41.87
CA ASP A 229 -2.30 -46.71 41.06
C ASP A 229 -3.02 -45.52 41.69
N ALA A 230 -3.09 -45.46 43.03
CA ALA A 230 -3.64 -44.29 43.73
C ALA A 230 -2.69 -43.08 43.64
N ARG A 231 -1.37 -43.29 43.68
CA ARG A 231 -0.36 -42.24 43.44
C ARG A 231 -0.42 -41.71 42.01
N VAL A 232 -0.49 -42.59 41.01
CA VAL A 232 -0.66 -42.21 39.59
C VAL A 232 -1.97 -41.43 39.39
N ARG A 233 -3.07 -41.84 40.03
CA ARG A 233 -4.34 -41.10 39.99
C ARG A 233 -4.22 -39.72 40.63
N ALA A 234 -3.54 -39.60 41.77
CA ALA A 234 -3.28 -38.31 42.41
C ALA A 234 -2.42 -37.39 41.52
N LEU A 235 -1.39 -37.94 40.88
CA LEU A 235 -0.53 -37.20 39.95
C LEU A 235 -1.34 -36.68 38.75
N ARG A 236 -2.19 -37.52 38.13
CA ARG A 236 -3.08 -37.08 37.05
C ARG A 236 -4.01 -35.95 37.48
N LYS A 237 -4.61 -36.04 38.66
CA LYS A 237 -5.45 -34.96 39.22
C LYS A 237 -4.67 -33.66 39.41
N ARG A 238 -3.41 -33.74 39.87
CA ARG A 238 -2.55 -32.56 40.00
C ARG A 238 -2.17 -31.98 38.64
N ILE A 239 -1.78 -32.82 37.67
CA ILE A 239 -1.50 -32.38 36.30
C ILE A 239 -2.71 -31.65 35.72
N VAL A 240 -3.92 -32.20 35.88
CA VAL A 240 -5.17 -31.54 35.46
C VAL A 240 -5.33 -30.18 36.15
N ALA A 241 -5.20 -30.11 37.48
CA ALA A 241 -5.35 -28.85 38.22
C ALA A 241 -4.32 -27.78 37.80
N VAL A 242 -3.06 -28.16 37.61
CA VAL A 242 -1.98 -27.27 37.15
C VAL A 242 -2.24 -26.83 35.70
N THR A 243 -2.71 -27.74 34.84
CA THR A 243 -3.07 -27.43 33.45
C THR A 243 -4.26 -26.47 33.38
N GLU A 244 -5.27 -26.64 34.25
CA GLU A 244 -6.43 -25.75 34.30
C GLU A 244 -6.07 -24.35 34.78
N ASN A 245 -5.21 -24.25 35.80
CA ASN A 245 -4.74 -22.96 36.33
C ASN A 245 -3.70 -22.28 35.41
N GLY A 246 -2.90 -23.06 34.69
CA GLY A 246 -1.81 -22.61 33.80
C GLY A 246 -2.16 -22.60 32.31
N ARG A 247 -3.43 -22.82 31.95
CA ARG A 247 -3.88 -23.07 30.57
C ARG A 247 -3.36 -22.07 29.55
N GLY A 248 -3.42 -20.77 29.86
CA GLY A 248 -2.97 -19.71 28.96
C GLY A 248 -1.47 -19.75 28.69
N LYS A 249 -0.66 -20.15 29.68
CA LYS A 249 0.79 -20.28 29.51
C LYS A 249 1.14 -21.48 28.63
N LEU A 250 0.55 -22.64 28.91
CA LEU A 250 0.72 -23.85 28.08
C LEU A 250 0.30 -23.59 26.62
N PHE A 251 -0.83 -22.91 26.43
CA PHE A 251 -1.29 -22.50 25.12
C PHE A 251 -0.26 -21.65 24.37
N ASN A 252 0.30 -20.62 25.03
CA ASN A 252 1.28 -19.73 24.41
C ASN A 252 2.60 -20.44 24.08
N GLU A 253 3.02 -21.39 24.92
CA GLU A 253 4.23 -22.19 24.70
C GLU A 253 4.06 -23.15 23.51
N ASP A 254 2.95 -23.88 23.43
CA ASP A 254 2.64 -24.75 22.28
C ASP A 254 2.51 -23.91 21.00
N TYR A 255 1.77 -22.81 21.05
CA TYR A 255 1.64 -21.89 19.91
C TYR A 255 3.00 -21.39 19.41
N ALA A 256 3.88 -20.92 20.32
CA ALA A 256 5.22 -20.47 19.96
C ALA A 256 6.08 -21.60 19.37
N SER A 257 5.93 -22.85 19.83
CA SER A 257 6.65 -24.00 19.28
C SER A 257 6.23 -24.36 17.85
N ARG A 258 4.98 -24.05 17.47
CA ARG A 258 4.40 -24.24 16.14
C ARG A 258 4.63 -23.04 15.19
N GLU A 259 5.35 -22.01 15.63
CA GLU A 259 5.71 -20.83 14.81
C GLU A 259 7.12 -21.00 14.22
N VAL A 260 7.19 -21.32 12.92
CA VAL A 260 8.44 -21.50 12.18
C VAL A 260 8.52 -20.45 11.08
N PHE A 261 9.60 -19.66 11.07
CA PHE A 261 9.86 -18.66 10.04
C PHE A 261 10.69 -19.25 8.89
N GLU A 262 10.28 -18.98 7.65
CA GLU A 262 11.07 -19.33 6.47
C GLU A 262 12.35 -18.47 6.42
N ASN A 263 12.25 -17.17 6.70
CA ASN A 263 13.40 -16.26 6.72
C ASN A 263 13.91 -15.99 8.14
N LYS A 264 14.92 -16.75 8.58
CA LYS A 264 15.47 -16.67 9.94
C LYS A 264 16.27 -15.39 10.24
N GLU A 265 16.73 -14.67 9.21
CA GLU A 265 17.58 -13.48 9.37
C GLU A 265 16.75 -12.23 9.64
N LEU A 266 15.71 -11.98 8.82
CA LEU A 266 14.92 -10.75 8.88
C LEU A 266 13.61 -10.87 9.68
N ALA A 267 13.06 -12.08 9.85
CA ALA A 267 11.83 -12.27 10.61
C ALA A 267 11.90 -11.74 12.06
N PRO A 268 13.01 -11.90 12.81
CA PRO A 268 13.11 -11.37 14.17
C PRO A 268 12.92 -9.85 14.26
N LEU A 269 13.36 -9.10 13.24
CA LEU A 269 13.22 -7.64 13.21
C LEU A 269 11.74 -7.22 13.16
N ILE A 270 10.94 -7.88 12.32
CA ILE A 270 9.49 -7.63 12.24
C ILE A 270 8.80 -8.10 13.52
N ARG A 271 9.15 -9.30 14.02
CA ARG A 271 8.56 -9.88 15.24
C ARG A 271 8.83 -9.01 16.48
N ALA A 272 9.99 -8.36 16.57
CA ALA A 272 10.34 -7.49 17.68
C ALA A 272 9.49 -6.20 17.68
N ALA A 273 9.25 -5.61 16.51
CA ALA A 273 8.41 -4.41 16.38
C ALA A 273 6.91 -4.73 16.42
N PHE A 274 6.52 -5.91 15.93
CA PHE A 274 5.14 -6.33 15.74
C PHE A 274 4.92 -7.77 16.25
N PRO A 275 4.81 -7.97 17.57
CA PRO A 275 4.87 -9.31 18.19
C PRO A 275 3.66 -10.21 17.88
N ASP A 276 2.52 -9.61 17.56
CA ASP A 276 1.28 -10.37 17.37
C ASP A 276 1.18 -11.03 15.98
N ILE A 277 1.98 -10.60 15.00
CA ILE A 277 1.90 -11.10 13.62
C ILE A 277 2.32 -12.58 13.57
N PRO A 278 1.51 -13.49 13.00
CA PRO A 278 1.87 -14.90 12.85
C PRO A 278 3.06 -15.10 11.88
N ALA A 279 3.80 -16.21 12.02
CA ALA A 279 4.99 -16.50 11.22
C ALA A 279 4.74 -16.43 9.70
N GLN A 280 3.67 -17.05 9.22
CA GLN A 280 3.25 -16.98 7.82
C GLN A 280 3.01 -15.53 7.36
N GLY A 281 2.48 -14.68 8.24
CA GLY A 281 2.27 -13.26 7.96
C GLY A 281 3.57 -12.48 7.79
N ILE A 282 4.57 -12.78 8.63
CA ILE A 282 5.92 -12.20 8.52
C ILE A 282 6.60 -12.68 7.24
N ASP A 283 6.52 -13.96 6.92
CA ASP A 283 7.12 -14.51 5.70
C ASP A 283 6.45 -13.94 4.44
N ASN A 284 5.12 -13.81 4.43
CA ASN A 284 4.39 -13.14 3.35
C ASN A 284 4.81 -11.67 3.20
N LEU A 285 4.98 -10.94 4.30
CA LEU A 285 5.43 -9.54 4.27
C LEU A 285 6.85 -9.43 3.70
N LEU A 286 7.78 -10.28 4.18
CA LEU A 286 9.16 -10.31 3.69
C LEU A 286 9.23 -10.67 2.20
N ALA A 287 8.36 -11.56 1.72
CA ALA A 287 8.27 -11.89 0.29
C ALA A 287 7.96 -10.66 -0.59
N THR A 288 7.31 -9.62 -0.03
CA THR A 288 7.00 -8.36 -0.74
C THR A 288 8.04 -7.26 -0.57
N ALA A 289 9.04 -7.45 0.30
CA ALA A 289 10.08 -6.46 0.53
C ALA A 289 11.00 -6.32 -0.68
N THR A 290 11.12 -5.09 -1.20
CA THR A 290 12.03 -4.74 -2.30
C THR A 290 13.49 -4.92 -1.85
N ARG A 291 14.42 -4.97 -2.80
CA ARG A 291 15.84 -5.13 -2.46
C ARG A 291 16.39 -3.94 -1.67
N ALA A 292 15.98 -2.71 -2.03
CA ALA A 292 16.38 -1.50 -1.29
C ALA A 292 15.91 -1.57 0.17
N GLU A 293 14.66 -1.98 0.38
CA GLU A 293 14.09 -2.16 1.72
C GLU A 293 14.82 -3.26 2.51
N ARG A 294 15.11 -4.41 1.89
CA ARG A 294 15.89 -5.48 2.56
C ARG A 294 17.31 -5.03 2.89
N ALA A 295 17.97 -4.27 2.01
CA ALA A 295 19.30 -3.73 2.25
C ALA A 295 19.31 -2.78 3.45
N ILE A 296 18.30 -1.90 3.56
CA ILE A 296 18.10 -1.02 4.74
C ILE A 296 17.89 -1.88 5.99
N MET A 297 17.03 -2.90 5.94
CA MET A 297 16.79 -3.78 7.07
C MET A 297 18.05 -4.49 7.57
N VAL A 298 18.91 -4.96 6.66
CA VAL A 298 20.18 -5.61 7.01
C VAL A 298 21.22 -4.61 7.51
N ALA A 299 21.41 -3.50 6.80
CA ALA A 299 22.46 -2.52 7.10
C ALA A 299 22.17 -1.71 8.36
N GLU A 300 20.91 -1.34 8.58
CA GLU A 300 20.49 -0.41 9.64
C GLU A 300 19.68 -1.10 10.75
N SER A 301 19.36 -2.38 10.62
CA SER A 301 18.53 -3.13 11.59
C SER A 301 17.19 -2.44 11.90
N ARG A 302 16.56 -1.83 10.90
CA ARG A 302 15.25 -1.14 11.04
C ARG A 302 14.27 -1.50 9.93
N LEU A 303 12.98 -1.27 10.18
CA LEU A 303 11.91 -1.51 9.20
C LEU A 303 11.62 -0.27 8.35
N PRO A 304 11.67 -0.37 7.01
CA PRO A 304 11.22 0.66 6.08
C PRO A 304 9.73 1.00 6.28
N LEU A 305 9.34 2.26 6.09
CA LEU A 305 7.99 2.75 6.44
C LEU A 305 6.86 2.01 5.72
N ARG A 306 7.07 1.58 4.47
CA ARG A 306 6.08 0.77 3.73
C ARG A 306 5.82 -0.58 4.42
N LEU A 307 6.89 -1.31 4.75
CA LEU A 307 6.78 -2.60 5.45
C LEU A 307 6.25 -2.43 6.86
N LYS A 308 6.67 -1.38 7.57
CA LYS A 308 6.19 -1.02 8.91
C LYS A 308 4.68 -0.74 8.90
N ARG A 309 4.18 -0.02 7.88
CA ARG A 309 2.74 0.20 7.67
C ARG A 309 2.00 -1.13 7.47
N ILE A 310 2.42 -1.95 6.51
CA ILE A 310 1.74 -3.22 6.20
C ILE A 310 1.77 -4.15 7.43
N ALA A 311 2.89 -4.20 8.16
CA ALA A 311 3.01 -4.95 9.41
C ALA A 311 2.03 -4.46 10.48
N ARG A 312 1.90 -3.14 10.67
CA ARG A 312 0.93 -2.54 11.59
C ARG A 312 -0.50 -2.94 11.23
N GLU A 313 -0.84 -2.90 9.95
CA GLU A 313 -2.16 -3.31 9.47
C GLU A 313 -2.41 -4.81 9.67
N LEU A 314 -1.43 -5.65 9.40
CA LEU A 314 -1.50 -7.10 9.66
C LEU A 314 -1.62 -7.42 11.16
N GLN A 315 -0.91 -6.69 12.02
CA GLN A 315 -1.04 -6.84 13.47
C GLN A 315 -2.43 -6.43 13.94
N LEU A 316 -2.98 -5.32 13.45
CA LEU A 316 -4.35 -4.90 13.77
C LEU A 316 -5.37 -5.97 13.34
N GLU A 317 -5.26 -6.48 12.10
CA GLU A 317 -6.09 -7.59 11.62
C GLU A 317 -5.97 -8.83 12.52
N THR A 318 -4.75 -9.21 12.89
CA THR A 318 -4.51 -10.37 13.75
C THR A 318 -5.11 -10.16 15.14
N ARG A 319 -4.93 -8.98 15.74
CA ARG A 319 -5.51 -8.61 17.03
C ARG A 319 -7.04 -8.64 16.98
N THR A 320 -7.65 -8.12 15.91
CA THR A 320 -9.10 -8.15 15.74
C THR A 320 -9.66 -9.57 15.59
N ALA A 321 -8.97 -10.46 14.86
CA ALA A 321 -9.34 -11.86 14.75
C ALA A 321 -9.24 -12.57 16.10
N ARG A 322 -8.12 -12.39 16.82
CA ARG A 322 -7.90 -12.96 18.17
C ARG A 322 -8.85 -12.40 19.23
N ALA A 323 -9.20 -11.12 19.15
CA ALA A 323 -10.22 -10.53 20.02
C ALA A 323 -11.57 -11.23 19.82
N HIS A 324 -11.90 -11.53 18.56
CA HIS A 324 -13.13 -12.22 18.18
C HIS A 324 -13.11 -13.71 18.57
N GLU A 325 -11.93 -14.37 18.62
CA GLU A 325 -11.77 -15.73 19.18
C GLU A 325 -12.29 -15.82 20.62
N GLY A 326 -12.02 -14.79 21.43
CA GLY A 326 -12.39 -14.72 22.84
C GLY A 326 -13.90 -14.80 23.09
N PHE A 327 -14.74 -14.50 22.09
CA PHE A 327 -16.18 -14.72 22.17
C PHE A 327 -16.55 -16.20 22.10
N TYR A 328 -15.82 -17.02 21.34
CA TYR A 328 -16.14 -18.45 21.19
C TYR A 328 -15.49 -19.32 22.26
N ARG A 329 -14.36 -18.87 22.82
CA ARG A 329 -13.54 -19.64 23.76
C ARG A 329 -13.13 -18.76 24.96
N LYS A 330 -13.65 -19.08 26.14
CA LYS A 330 -13.33 -18.37 27.40
C LYS A 330 -11.83 -18.39 27.72
N SER A 331 -11.13 -19.46 27.36
CA SER A 331 -9.68 -19.59 27.53
C SER A 331 -8.86 -18.62 26.66
N LEU A 332 -9.46 -18.06 25.61
CA LEU A 332 -8.81 -17.15 24.66
C LEU A 332 -9.28 -15.70 24.81
N THR A 333 -10.04 -15.37 25.86
CA THR A 333 -10.47 -13.98 26.12
C THR A 333 -9.26 -13.10 26.41
N SER A 334 -9.04 -12.09 25.57
CA SER A 334 -7.94 -11.13 25.69
C SER A 334 -8.43 -9.75 26.11
N VAL A 335 -7.49 -8.84 26.42
CA VAL A 335 -7.80 -7.42 26.63
C VAL A 335 -8.46 -6.81 25.40
N ASP A 336 -8.10 -7.26 24.19
CA ASP A 336 -8.75 -6.79 22.97
C ASP A 336 -10.20 -7.31 22.86
N THR A 337 -10.54 -8.49 23.40
CA THR A 337 -11.95 -8.94 23.50
C THR A 337 -12.76 -8.02 24.41
N GLU A 338 -12.18 -7.59 25.53
CA GLU A 338 -12.77 -6.63 26.46
C GLU A 338 -13.01 -5.26 25.77
N ARG A 339 -11.99 -4.74 25.08
CA ARG A 339 -12.06 -3.49 24.31
C ARG A 339 -13.10 -3.56 23.20
N LEU A 340 -13.11 -4.65 22.43
CA LEU A 340 -14.08 -4.88 21.36
C LEU A 340 -15.52 -4.89 21.90
N THR A 341 -15.74 -5.45 23.09
CA THR A 341 -17.06 -5.47 23.77
C THR A 341 -17.52 -4.06 24.16
N LEU A 342 -16.68 -3.29 24.85
CA LEU A 342 -17.05 -1.95 25.32
C LEU A 342 -17.14 -0.91 24.19
N ASN A 343 -16.23 -0.96 23.22
CA ASN A 343 -16.25 -0.03 22.09
C ASN A 343 -17.39 -0.33 21.10
N ALA A 344 -17.83 -1.59 20.97
CA ALA A 344 -19.06 -1.90 20.23
C ALA A 344 -20.29 -1.24 20.86
N LEU A 345 -20.38 -1.25 22.19
CA LEU A 345 -21.44 -0.54 22.91
C LEU A 345 -21.36 0.99 22.67
N ARG A 346 -20.14 1.55 22.63
CA ARG A 346 -19.90 2.97 22.34
C ARG A 346 -20.32 3.39 20.93
N LEU A 347 -20.05 2.57 19.91
CA LEU A 347 -20.22 2.94 18.51
C LEU A 347 -21.61 2.61 17.95
N TYR A 348 -22.25 1.54 18.44
CA TYR A 348 -23.54 1.07 17.91
C TYR A 348 -24.72 1.29 18.86
N SER A 349 -24.52 2.07 19.93
CA SER A 349 -25.59 2.43 20.84
C SER A 349 -25.36 3.79 21.51
N ASN A 350 -26.44 4.44 21.94
CA ASN A 350 -26.37 5.67 22.74
C ASN A 350 -26.41 5.39 24.25
N THR A 351 -26.15 4.15 24.67
CA THR A 351 -26.32 3.71 26.08
C THR A 351 -25.29 4.28 27.06
N LEU A 352 -24.21 4.89 26.55
CA LEU A 352 -23.16 5.51 27.37
C LEU A 352 -23.41 7.00 27.65
N GLU A 353 -24.57 7.55 27.25
CA GLU A 353 -24.93 8.92 27.59
C GLU A 353 -25.05 9.09 29.12
N GLY A 354 -24.16 9.91 29.71
CA GLY A 354 -24.09 10.13 31.16
C GLY A 354 -23.52 8.97 31.98
N VAL A 355 -23.02 7.89 31.34
CA VAL A 355 -22.45 6.71 31.99
C VAL A 355 -21.04 6.42 31.49
N ARG A 356 -20.09 6.21 32.41
CA ARG A 356 -18.72 5.81 32.12
C ARG A 356 -18.41 4.45 32.73
N ILE A 357 -17.86 3.56 31.91
CA ILE A 357 -17.46 2.22 32.32
C ILE A 357 -15.94 2.11 32.21
N GLU A 358 -15.29 1.69 33.29
CA GLU A 358 -13.85 1.43 33.37
C GLU A 358 -13.63 -0.07 33.64
N LEU A 359 -12.70 -0.69 32.93
CA LEU A 359 -12.26 -2.06 33.14
C LEU A 359 -10.85 -2.05 33.76
N ARG A 360 -10.69 -2.73 34.90
CA ARG A 360 -9.43 -2.76 35.66
C ARG A 360 -9.01 -4.17 35.99
N ASN A 361 -7.70 -4.40 35.97
CA ASN A 361 -7.12 -5.72 36.20
C ASN A 361 -6.72 -5.94 37.67
N ALA A 362 -7.03 -7.12 38.21
CA ALA A 362 -6.68 -7.65 39.53
C ALA A 362 -7.24 -6.91 40.76
N ARG A 363 -7.27 -5.57 40.76
CA ARG A 363 -7.67 -4.73 41.89
C ARG A 363 -8.46 -3.50 41.43
N PHE A 364 -9.21 -2.89 42.34
CA PHE A 364 -9.98 -1.67 42.09
C PHE A 364 -9.12 -0.47 41.64
N ASP A 365 -7.91 -0.36 42.18
CA ASP A 365 -6.88 0.62 41.80
C ASP A 365 -5.87 0.06 40.79
N GLY A 366 -6.18 -1.11 40.21
CA GLY A 366 -5.33 -1.80 39.25
C GLY A 366 -5.24 -1.08 37.90
N GLU A 367 -4.42 -1.66 37.02
CA GLU A 367 -4.21 -1.19 35.66
C GLU A 367 -5.54 -1.05 34.90
N LEU A 368 -5.77 0.13 34.32
CA LEU A 368 -6.92 0.41 33.47
C LEU A 368 -6.69 -0.23 32.10
N THR A 369 -7.52 -1.21 31.73
CA THR A 369 -7.38 -1.94 30.47
C THR A 369 -8.23 -1.35 29.35
N CYS A 370 -9.40 -0.79 29.69
CA CYS A 370 -10.32 -0.12 28.77
C CYS A 370 -11.24 0.86 29.51
N GLN A 371 -11.65 1.94 28.85
CA GLN A 371 -12.62 2.92 29.35
C GLN A 371 -13.51 3.40 28.20
N VAL A 372 -14.81 3.52 28.45
CA VAL A 372 -15.79 4.07 27.50
C VAL A 372 -16.81 4.97 28.21
N GLY A 373 -17.28 6.00 27.51
CA GLY A 373 -18.22 7.01 28.00
C GLY A 373 -17.58 8.39 28.22
N PRO A 374 -18.39 9.44 28.40
CA PRO A 374 -17.91 10.82 28.56
C PRO A 374 -17.10 11.02 29.85
N GLU A 375 -16.13 11.94 29.84
CA GLU A 375 -15.28 12.21 31.01
C GLU A 375 -16.06 12.80 32.19
N ASP A 376 -17.09 13.59 31.90
CA ASP A 376 -18.00 14.25 32.85
C ASP A 376 -19.26 13.42 33.18
N ALA A 377 -19.23 12.12 32.91
CA ALA A 377 -20.35 11.22 33.18
C ALA A 377 -20.78 11.25 34.66
N ALA A 378 -22.10 11.42 34.89
CA ALA A 378 -22.68 11.42 36.23
C ALA A 378 -22.58 10.06 36.94
N THR A 379 -22.53 8.97 36.16
CA THR A 379 -22.45 7.61 36.68
C THR A 379 -21.17 6.93 36.21
N VAL A 380 -20.25 6.61 37.15
CA VAL A 380 -19.05 5.82 36.86
C VAL A 380 -19.19 4.41 37.42
N ARG A 381 -18.80 3.40 36.64
CA ARG A 381 -18.82 1.98 37.01
C ARG A 381 -17.48 1.34 36.69
N ILE A 382 -16.95 0.59 37.64
CA ILE A 382 -15.62 -0.01 37.54
C ILE A 382 -15.77 -1.54 37.59
N LEU A 383 -15.42 -2.23 36.51
CA LEU A 383 -15.40 -3.68 36.42
C LEU A 383 -13.98 -4.17 36.77
N VAL A 384 -13.85 -4.90 37.88
CA VAL A 384 -12.56 -5.42 38.35
C VAL A 384 -12.43 -6.90 37.99
N LYS A 385 -11.43 -7.25 37.19
CA LYS A 385 -11.16 -8.63 36.75
C LYS A 385 -10.37 -9.41 37.81
N GLY A 386 -10.94 -10.49 38.32
CA GLY A 386 -10.30 -11.41 39.27
C GLY A 386 -9.40 -12.46 38.60
N SER A 387 -8.62 -13.19 39.41
CA SER A 387 -7.70 -14.25 38.94
C SER A 387 -8.38 -15.46 38.30
N ASN A 388 -9.68 -15.64 38.56
CA ASN A 388 -10.54 -16.66 37.93
C ASN A 388 -11.15 -16.21 36.59
N GLY A 389 -10.84 -14.99 36.13
CA GLY A 389 -11.37 -14.40 34.90
C GLY A 389 -12.83 -13.94 34.98
N LEU A 390 -13.39 -13.80 36.18
CA LEU A 390 -14.69 -13.18 36.43
C LEU A 390 -14.53 -11.70 36.83
N TYR A 391 -15.60 -10.93 36.70
CA TYR A 391 -15.61 -9.48 36.94
C TYR A 391 -16.57 -9.14 38.06
N GLU A 392 -16.12 -8.29 38.98
CA GLU A 392 -16.95 -7.65 40.01
C GLU A 392 -17.25 -6.21 39.59
N VAL A 393 -18.48 -5.74 39.80
CA VAL A 393 -18.91 -4.39 39.42
C VAL A 393 -18.92 -3.50 40.64
N HIS A 394 -18.16 -2.41 40.60
CA HIS A 394 -18.04 -1.42 41.67
C HIS A 394 -18.58 -0.05 41.25
N ASP A 395 -18.98 0.76 42.23
CA ASP A 395 -19.20 2.19 42.04
C ASP A 395 -17.88 2.99 42.01
N ALA A 396 -17.98 4.32 41.86
CA ALA A 396 -16.82 5.21 41.82
C ALA A 396 -16.04 5.27 43.15
N GLN A 397 -16.66 4.85 44.27
CA GLN A 397 -16.11 4.86 45.62
C GLN A 397 -15.50 3.50 46.01
N GLY A 398 -15.60 2.49 45.14
CA GLY A 398 -15.09 1.14 45.38
C GLY A 398 -16.07 0.18 46.03
N THR A 399 -17.32 0.58 46.24
CA THR A 399 -18.35 -0.28 46.82
C THR A 399 -18.79 -1.34 45.79
N PRO A 400 -18.76 -2.65 46.13
CA PRO A 400 -19.25 -3.69 45.22
C PRO A 400 -20.77 -3.60 45.08
N LEU A 401 -21.24 -3.42 43.84
CA LEU A 401 -22.66 -3.38 43.47
C LEU A 401 -23.17 -4.76 43.07
N TYR A 402 -22.35 -5.53 42.36
CA TYR A 402 -22.67 -6.87 41.88
C TYR A 402 -21.46 -7.80 42.03
N GLY A 403 -21.72 -9.05 42.42
CA GLY A 403 -20.70 -10.08 42.61
C GLY A 403 -20.12 -10.63 41.30
N PRO A 404 -19.13 -11.54 41.39
CA PRO A 404 -18.39 -12.06 40.24
C PRO A 404 -19.29 -12.65 39.16
N SER A 405 -19.23 -12.12 37.95
CA SER A 405 -19.90 -12.70 36.77
C SER A 405 -19.01 -12.65 35.53
N ASP A 406 -19.46 -13.22 34.41
CA ASP A 406 -18.71 -13.08 33.16
C ASP A 406 -18.75 -11.63 32.63
N LEU A 407 -17.87 -11.32 31.67
CA LEU A 407 -17.72 -9.98 31.10
C LEU A 407 -19.07 -9.41 30.61
N TYR A 408 -19.84 -10.20 29.87
CA TYR A 408 -21.06 -9.73 29.20
C TYR A 408 -22.15 -9.44 30.23
N GLN A 409 -22.28 -10.33 31.21
CA GLN A 409 -23.20 -10.16 32.33
C GLN A 409 -22.84 -8.95 33.20
N SER A 410 -21.54 -8.72 33.43
CA SER A 410 -21.04 -7.58 34.22
C SER A 410 -21.27 -6.24 33.53
N VAL A 411 -21.13 -6.18 32.20
CA VAL A 411 -21.42 -4.97 31.42
C VAL A 411 -22.91 -4.60 31.52
N LEU A 412 -23.83 -5.56 31.38
CA LEU A 412 -25.25 -5.29 31.56
C LEU A 412 -25.61 -4.90 33.00
N GLN A 413 -24.91 -5.45 34.00
CA GLN A 413 -25.08 -5.08 35.40
C GLN A 413 -24.61 -3.66 35.70
N ALA A 414 -23.56 -3.18 35.01
CA ALA A 414 -23.06 -1.83 35.14
C ALA A 414 -24.02 -0.77 34.58
N LEU A 415 -24.80 -1.10 33.54
CA LEU A 415 -25.74 -0.16 32.92
C LEU A 415 -26.98 0.10 33.80
N PRO A 416 -27.43 1.37 33.93
CA PRO A 416 -28.70 1.68 34.60
C PRO A 416 -29.92 1.20 33.79
N ASP A 417 -31.09 1.14 34.45
CA ASP A 417 -32.31 0.54 33.89
C ASP A 417 -32.84 1.25 32.63
N GLU A 418 -32.66 2.57 32.52
CA GLU A 418 -33.11 3.34 31.36
C GLU A 418 -32.26 3.00 30.12
N GLN A 419 -30.94 2.89 30.28
CA GLN A 419 -30.00 2.52 29.24
C GLN A 419 -30.21 1.08 28.76
N LEU A 420 -30.55 0.15 29.67
CA LEU A 420 -30.90 -1.23 29.31
C LEU A 420 -32.17 -1.31 28.44
N LYS A 421 -33.17 -0.46 28.69
CA LYS A 421 -34.37 -0.36 27.84
C LYS A 421 -34.03 0.12 26.43
N THR A 422 -33.11 1.09 26.29
CA THR A 422 -32.63 1.57 24.98
C THR A 422 -31.92 0.48 24.19
N LEU A 423 -31.18 -0.41 24.86
CA LEU A 423 -30.51 -1.56 24.22
C LEU A 423 -31.50 -2.70 23.89
N GLY A 424 -32.70 -2.69 24.46
CA GLY A 424 -33.70 -3.74 24.30
C GLY A 424 -33.36 -5.05 25.02
N LEU A 425 -32.47 -5.01 26.02
CA LEU A 425 -31.98 -6.17 26.77
C LEU A 425 -32.25 -6.04 28.27
N ARG A 426 -32.43 -7.17 28.95
CA ARG A 426 -32.57 -7.23 30.41
C ARG A 426 -31.21 -7.46 31.07
N ARG A 427 -31.09 -7.03 32.33
CA ARG A 427 -29.85 -7.16 33.11
C ARG A 427 -29.32 -8.60 33.20
N SER A 428 -30.15 -9.63 33.12
CA SER A 428 -29.77 -11.06 33.19
C SER A 428 -29.46 -11.70 31.83
N GLU A 429 -29.49 -10.95 30.73
CA GLU A 429 -29.39 -11.48 29.37
C GLU A 429 -27.98 -11.37 28.78
N GLY A 430 -26.94 -11.62 29.60
CA GLY A 430 -25.53 -11.53 29.19
C GLY A 430 -25.19 -12.34 27.92
N ASN A 431 -25.80 -13.51 27.74
CA ASN A 431 -25.63 -14.31 26.52
C ASN A 431 -26.24 -13.65 25.27
N LEU A 432 -27.38 -12.96 25.37
CA LEU A 432 -27.95 -12.23 24.23
C LEU A 432 -27.10 -11.01 23.90
N PHE A 433 -26.59 -10.31 24.92
CA PHE A 433 -25.66 -9.21 24.72
C PHE A 433 -24.37 -9.68 24.01
N LYS A 434 -23.82 -10.83 24.43
CA LYS A 434 -22.68 -11.45 23.73
C LYS A 434 -22.96 -11.69 22.24
N HIS A 435 -24.12 -12.26 21.90
CA HIS A 435 -24.49 -12.47 20.50
C HIS A 435 -24.68 -11.15 19.75
N TRP A 436 -25.28 -10.14 20.40
CA TRP A 436 -25.40 -8.80 19.84
C TRP A 436 -24.02 -8.22 19.49
N VAL A 437 -23.04 -8.31 20.39
CA VAL A 437 -21.66 -7.87 20.12
C VAL A 437 -21.07 -8.64 18.93
N ILE A 438 -21.16 -9.98 18.91
CA ILE A 438 -20.67 -10.80 17.78
C ILE A 438 -21.31 -10.36 16.45
N THR A 439 -22.59 -9.99 16.45
CA THR A 439 -23.29 -9.50 15.26
C THR A 439 -22.81 -8.12 14.82
N GLN A 440 -22.65 -7.16 15.74
CA GLN A 440 -22.14 -5.82 15.41
C GLN A 440 -20.66 -5.82 15.00
N THR A 441 -19.91 -6.85 15.41
CA THR A 441 -18.49 -7.02 15.07
C THR A 441 -18.29 -8.16 14.07
N ALA A 442 -19.31 -8.51 13.28
CA ALA A 442 -19.28 -9.67 12.42
C ALA A 442 -18.24 -9.50 11.30
N THR A 443 -18.15 -8.32 10.70
CA THR A 443 -17.21 -8.06 9.62
C THR A 443 -15.85 -7.62 10.13
N PRO A 444 -14.74 -7.98 9.47
CA PRO A 444 -13.42 -7.47 9.85
C PRO A 444 -13.32 -5.94 9.79
N ALA A 445 -14.03 -5.30 8.86
CA ALA A 445 -14.04 -3.84 8.74
C ALA A 445 -14.58 -3.17 10.01
N GLU A 446 -15.69 -3.67 10.56
CA GLU A 446 -16.24 -3.18 11.83
C GLU A 446 -15.26 -3.40 12.98
N ARG A 447 -14.67 -4.60 13.09
CA ARG A 447 -13.71 -4.90 14.16
C ARG A 447 -12.52 -3.94 14.17
N ARG A 448 -12.00 -3.57 13.00
CA ARG A 448 -10.92 -2.58 12.86
C ARG A 448 -11.36 -1.22 13.37
N VAL A 449 -12.53 -0.73 12.96
CA VAL A 449 -13.06 0.58 13.41
C VAL A 449 -13.20 0.63 14.93
N ILE A 450 -13.53 -0.50 15.56
CA ILE A 450 -13.75 -0.59 17.01
C ILE A 450 -12.43 -0.68 17.79
N LEU A 451 -11.38 -1.32 17.25
CA LEU A 451 -10.10 -1.58 17.93
C LEU A 451 -8.95 -0.66 17.51
N ASP A 452 -9.07 0.09 16.41
CA ASP A 452 -8.05 1.04 15.98
C ASP A 452 -8.16 2.35 16.78
N ASP A 453 -7.18 2.58 17.64
CA ASP A 453 -7.11 3.77 18.50
C ASP A 453 -6.69 5.04 17.73
N ARG A 454 -6.36 4.95 16.42
CA ARG A 454 -5.92 6.07 15.57
C ARG A 454 -7.06 6.96 15.04
N GLY A 455 -8.31 6.61 15.29
CA GLY A 455 -9.45 7.27 14.63
C GLY A 455 -9.59 6.83 13.17
N ARG A 456 -10.04 7.74 12.28
CA ARG A 456 -10.28 7.42 10.86
C ARG A 456 -8.99 7.59 10.05
N VAL A 457 -8.31 6.48 9.78
CA VAL A 457 -7.10 6.39 8.96
C VAL A 457 -7.48 6.32 7.47
N PRO A 458 -6.67 6.86 6.53
CA PRO A 458 -6.85 6.63 5.10
C PRO A 458 -7.08 5.16 4.76
N GLU A 459 -7.87 4.90 3.72
CA GLU A 459 -8.18 3.54 3.28
C GLU A 459 -6.87 2.80 2.93
N CYS A 460 -6.66 1.63 3.53
CA CYS A 460 -5.47 0.82 3.27
C CYS A 460 -5.44 0.46 1.77
N PRO A 461 -4.32 0.68 1.06
CA PRO A 461 -4.23 0.35 -0.37
C PRO A 461 -4.70 -1.07 -0.63
N ARG A 462 -5.50 -1.26 -1.69
CA ARG A 462 -6.10 -2.56 -2.00
C ARG A 462 -5.07 -3.69 -2.11
N GLU A 463 -3.90 -3.38 -2.67
CA GLU A 463 -2.75 -4.29 -2.76
C GLU A 463 -2.27 -4.79 -1.40
N ASP A 464 -2.17 -3.89 -0.42
CA ASP A 464 -1.78 -4.27 0.94
C ASP A 464 -2.82 -5.19 1.55
N LEU A 465 -4.12 -4.88 1.38
CA LEU A 465 -5.21 -5.74 1.85
C LEU A 465 -5.19 -7.13 1.18
N LEU A 466 -4.81 -7.23 -0.09
CA LEU A 466 -4.64 -8.51 -0.78
C LEU A 466 -3.49 -9.33 -0.18
N LEU A 467 -2.42 -8.71 0.30
CA LEU A 467 -1.36 -9.42 1.02
C LEU A 467 -1.87 -10.04 2.32
N LEU A 468 -2.87 -9.41 2.94
CA LEU A 468 -3.46 -9.86 4.20
C LEU A 468 -4.52 -10.94 3.99
N ARG A 469 -5.37 -10.79 2.97
CA ARG A 469 -6.60 -11.61 2.80
C ARG A 469 -6.69 -12.40 1.50
N GLY A 470 -5.81 -12.13 0.52
CA GLY A 470 -5.88 -12.71 -0.80
C GLY A 470 -7.02 -12.14 -1.67
N PRO A 471 -7.05 -12.50 -2.97
CA PRO A 471 -8.08 -12.07 -3.90
C PRO A 471 -9.40 -12.79 -3.62
N LYS A 472 -10.53 -12.10 -3.86
CA LYS A 472 -11.86 -12.68 -3.84
C LYS A 472 -12.24 -13.21 -5.23
N GLN A 473 -13.01 -14.29 -5.25
CA GLN A 473 -13.65 -14.86 -6.44
C GLN A 473 -15.11 -15.18 -6.14
N SER A 474 -16.03 -14.60 -6.90
CA SER A 474 -17.45 -14.85 -6.75
C SER A 474 -17.88 -16.25 -7.25
N ARG A 475 -19.05 -16.71 -6.81
CA ARG A 475 -19.60 -18.05 -7.15
C ARG A 475 -20.36 -18.07 -8.49
N HIS A 476 -20.89 -16.93 -8.92
CA HIS A 476 -21.73 -16.76 -10.11
C HIS A 476 -21.37 -15.47 -10.84
N ASP A 477 -21.61 -15.42 -12.16
CA ASP A 477 -21.62 -14.18 -12.95
C ASP A 477 -22.76 -13.26 -12.46
N THR A 478 -22.48 -12.57 -11.35
CA THR A 478 -23.25 -11.42 -10.89
C THR A 478 -22.76 -10.18 -11.64
N ASN A 479 -23.38 -9.03 -11.38
CA ASN A 479 -23.22 -7.76 -12.10
C ASN A 479 -21.78 -7.46 -12.61
N LEU A 480 -21.68 -6.62 -13.65
CA LEU A 480 -20.40 -6.26 -14.29
C LEU A 480 -19.30 -5.86 -13.31
N THR A 481 -19.65 -5.17 -12.23
CA THR A 481 -18.74 -4.75 -11.16
C THR A 481 -18.05 -5.94 -10.50
N SER A 482 -18.81 -6.95 -10.06
CA SER A 482 -18.25 -8.15 -9.42
C SER A 482 -17.29 -8.91 -10.34
N ARG A 483 -17.61 -9.02 -11.63
CA ARG A 483 -16.73 -9.70 -12.60
C ARG A 483 -15.42 -8.96 -12.83
N VAL A 484 -15.46 -7.62 -12.86
CA VAL A 484 -14.25 -6.79 -12.91
C VAL A 484 -13.42 -6.95 -11.65
N GLU A 485 -14.05 -6.99 -10.47
CA GLU A 485 -13.36 -7.26 -9.20
C GLU A 485 -12.72 -8.66 -9.16
N ASP A 486 -13.38 -9.67 -9.73
CA ASP A 486 -12.84 -11.02 -9.83
C ASP A 486 -11.66 -11.12 -10.81
N LEU A 487 -11.71 -10.38 -11.93
CA LEU A 487 -10.65 -10.36 -12.94
C LEU A 487 -9.44 -9.50 -12.49
N TYR A 488 -9.69 -8.39 -11.80
CA TYR A 488 -8.69 -7.43 -11.33
C TYR A 488 -8.84 -7.13 -9.83
N PRO A 489 -8.51 -8.09 -8.94
CA PRO A 489 -8.79 -7.98 -7.50
C PRO A 489 -8.02 -6.85 -6.79
N HIS A 490 -6.94 -6.37 -7.40
CA HIS A 490 -6.14 -5.23 -6.93
C HIS A 490 -6.74 -3.88 -7.27
N PHE A 491 -7.79 -3.82 -8.08
CA PHE A 491 -8.49 -2.57 -8.36
C PHE A 491 -9.18 -2.05 -7.09
N ASN A 492 -8.96 -0.78 -6.77
CA ASN A 492 -9.76 -0.08 -5.77
C ASN A 492 -11.16 0.27 -6.35
N GLN A 493 -12.11 0.70 -5.52
CA GLN A 493 -13.48 0.98 -5.97
C GLN A 493 -13.56 2.06 -7.07
N ARG A 494 -12.59 2.98 -7.13
CA ARG A 494 -12.52 3.98 -8.19
C ARG A 494 -12.08 3.35 -9.51
N GLU A 495 -11.03 2.52 -9.48
CA GLU A 495 -10.52 1.78 -10.64
C GLU A 495 -11.58 0.81 -11.18
N VAL A 496 -12.32 0.10 -10.30
CA VAL A 496 -13.44 -0.77 -10.72
C VAL A 496 -14.52 0.05 -11.43
N ARG A 497 -14.94 1.18 -10.86
CA ARG A 497 -15.96 2.06 -11.49
C ARG A 497 -15.48 2.59 -12.84
N GLN A 498 -14.23 3.04 -12.92
CA GLN A 498 -13.58 3.48 -14.16
C GLN A 498 -13.63 2.38 -15.22
N PHE A 499 -13.27 1.16 -14.85
CA PHE A 499 -13.24 0.03 -15.78
C PHE A 499 -14.64 -0.39 -16.24
N VAL A 500 -15.60 -0.52 -15.32
CA VAL A 500 -17.01 -0.85 -15.64
C VAL A 500 -17.64 0.22 -16.54
N GLN A 501 -17.32 1.49 -16.30
CA GLN A 501 -17.77 2.58 -17.17
C GLN A 501 -17.15 2.44 -18.57
N SER A 502 -15.85 2.14 -18.67
CA SER A 502 -15.19 1.94 -19.96
C SER A 502 -15.79 0.76 -20.75
N LEU A 503 -16.14 -0.34 -20.08
CA LEU A 503 -16.83 -1.48 -20.70
C LEU A 503 -18.19 -1.06 -21.28
N SER A 504 -18.94 -0.24 -20.55
CA SER A 504 -20.27 0.24 -20.94
C SER A 504 -20.24 1.17 -22.16
N THR A 505 -19.10 1.81 -22.44
CA THR A 505 -18.92 2.67 -23.63
C THR A 505 -18.56 1.91 -24.91
N ARG A 506 -18.13 0.64 -24.82
CA ARG A 506 -17.54 -0.10 -25.96
C ARG A 506 -18.49 -1.08 -26.66
N GLY A 507 -19.80 -0.96 -26.44
CA GLY A 507 -20.80 -1.88 -26.99
C GLY A 507 -21.27 -2.87 -25.94
N ASP A 508 -21.06 -4.18 -26.15
CA ASP A 508 -21.46 -5.25 -25.22
C ASP A 508 -20.42 -5.47 -24.10
N PRO A 509 -20.72 -5.06 -22.85
CA PRO A 509 -19.77 -5.16 -21.73
C PRO A 509 -19.47 -6.61 -21.33
N ILE A 510 -20.46 -7.50 -21.45
CA ILE A 510 -20.34 -8.90 -21.02
C ILE A 510 -19.48 -9.67 -22.01
N ALA A 511 -19.73 -9.50 -23.31
CA ALA A 511 -18.91 -10.12 -24.34
C ALA A 511 -17.45 -9.68 -24.25
N THR A 512 -17.21 -8.40 -23.93
CA THR A 512 -15.85 -7.87 -23.73
C THR A 512 -15.17 -8.51 -22.52
N LEU A 513 -15.87 -8.66 -21.39
CA LEU A 513 -15.30 -9.34 -20.22
C LEU A 513 -14.97 -10.80 -20.46
N ILE A 514 -15.87 -11.55 -21.13
CA ILE A 514 -15.63 -12.94 -21.51
C ILE A 514 -14.38 -13.03 -22.41
N HIS A 515 -14.24 -12.08 -23.34
CA HIS A 515 -13.06 -12.02 -24.21
C HIS A 515 -11.77 -11.81 -23.42
N LEU A 516 -11.75 -10.87 -22.46
CA LEU A 516 -10.57 -10.61 -21.61
C LEU A 516 -10.21 -11.80 -20.72
N GLU A 517 -11.22 -12.47 -20.13
CA GLU A 517 -11.03 -13.69 -19.33
C GLU A 517 -10.42 -14.82 -20.18
N THR A 518 -10.99 -15.04 -21.37
CA THR A 518 -10.51 -16.07 -22.32
C THR A 518 -9.09 -15.75 -22.79
N GLU A 519 -8.81 -14.49 -23.10
CA GLU A 519 -7.50 -14.03 -23.55
C GLU A 519 -6.42 -14.25 -22.49
N LEU A 520 -6.72 -13.99 -21.22
CA LEU A 520 -5.82 -14.23 -20.09
C LEU A 520 -5.59 -15.74 -19.87
N ASP A 521 -6.63 -16.57 -20.01
CA ASP A 521 -6.49 -18.02 -19.86
C ASP A 521 -5.71 -18.64 -21.02
N ASP A 522 -5.92 -18.20 -22.26
CA ASP A 522 -5.11 -18.57 -23.42
C ASP A 522 -3.64 -18.21 -23.20
N LEU A 523 -3.36 -17.00 -22.69
CA LEU A 523 -2.00 -16.56 -22.38
C LEU A 523 -1.35 -17.46 -21.31
N ARG A 524 -2.09 -17.82 -20.24
CA ARG A 524 -1.62 -18.76 -19.20
C ARG A 524 -1.28 -20.14 -19.78
N VAL A 525 -2.06 -20.63 -20.74
CA VAL A 525 -1.79 -21.90 -21.43
C VAL A 525 -0.53 -21.80 -22.29
N LEU A 526 -0.41 -20.73 -23.09
CA LEU A 526 0.76 -20.50 -23.95
C LEU A 526 2.06 -20.39 -23.16
N LEU A 527 2.08 -19.63 -22.06
CA LEU A 527 3.26 -19.44 -21.23
C LEU A 527 3.66 -20.71 -20.47
N ARG A 528 2.68 -21.49 -19.98
CA ARG A 528 2.96 -22.81 -19.37
C ARG A 528 3.56 -23.79 -20.37
N ARG A 529 3.08 -23.77 -21.62
CA ARG A 529 3.67 -24.59 -22.69
C ARG A 529 5.10 -24.13 -22.99
N TRP A 530 5.34 -22.83 -23.07
CA TRP A 530 6.68 -22.28 -23.27
C TRP A 530 7.66 -22.64 -22.15
N GLN A 531 7.21 -22.62 -20.90
CA GLN A 531 8.01 -23.10 -19.75
C GLN A 531 8.51 -24.54 -19.94
N TRP A 532 7.79 -25.37 -20.69
CA TRP A 532 8.08 -26.79 -20.90
C TRP A 532 8.79 -27.13 -22.20
N ASP A 533 8.39 -26.53 -23.33
CA ASP A 533 8.92 -26.81 -24.68
C ASP A 533 10.30 -26.13 -24.90
N GLN A 534 11.32 -26.50 -24.10
CA GLN A 534 12.68 -25.95 -24.21
C GLN A 534 13.63 -26.94 -24.94
N PRO A 535 13.98 -26.70 -26.21
CA PRO A 535 14.51 -27.73 -27.11
C PRO A 535 15.98 -28.16 -26.92
N ASP A 536 16.77 -27.51 -26.04
CA ASP A 536 18.24 -27.59 -26.13
C ASP A 536 18.97 -28.33 -24.99
N TYR A 537 18.30 -28.98 -24.02
CA TYR A 537 19.04 -29.66 -22.92
C TYR A 537 18.50 -31.04 -22.52
N PRO A 538 19.38 -32.01 -22.23
CA PRO A 538 18.97 -33.33 -21.78
C PRO A 538 18.46 -33.24 -20.33
N ILE A 539 17.16 -33.50 -20.16
CA ILE A 539 16.44 -33.68 -18.89
C ILE A 539 16.35 -32.39 -18.04
N SER A 540 15.20 -31.73 -18.15
CA SER A 540 14.56 -30.81 -17.19
C SER A 540 15.38 -30.46 -15.93
N ASP A 541 16.15 -29.37 -15.98
CA ASP A 541 16.53 -28.60 -14.79
C ASP A 541 15.65 -27.33 -14.71
N PRO A 542 14.53 -27.37 -13.94
CA PRO A 542 13.66 -26.21 -13.73
C PRO A 542 14.42 -24.97 -13.23
N ARG A 543 15.59 -25.16 -12.60
CA ARG A 543 16.41 -24.07 -12.06
C ARG A 543 16.99 -23.17 -13.15
N ASN A 544 17.09 -23.61 -14.41
CA ASN A 544 17.59 -22.77 -15.51
C ASN A 544 16.51 -21.83 -16.09
N PHE A 545 15.28 -22.30 -16.25
CA PHE A 545 14.17 -21.43 -16.67
C PHE A 545 13.79 -20.44 -15.56
N VAL A 546 13.77 -20.92 -14.31
CA VAL A 546 13.51 -20.11 -13.11
C VAL A 546 14.67 -19.15 -12.83
N GLY A 547 15.92 -19.62 -12.85
CA GLY A 547 17.10 -18.81 -12.57
C GLY A 547 17.62 -17.98 -13.75
N GLY A 548 17.19 -18.28 -14.98
CA GLY A 548 17.66 -17.64 -16.20
C GLY A 548 16.82 -16.46 -16.69
N GLY A 549 15.64 -16.21 -16.08
CA GLY A 549 14.76 -15.08 -16.41
C GLY A 549 13.50 -15.44 -17.22
N GLY A 550 13.35 -16.68 -17.69
CA GLY A 550 12.17 -17.13 -18.43
C GLY A 550 10.89 -17.09 -17.57
N GLN A 551 10.97 -17.56 -16.33
CA GLN A 551 9.85 -17.50 -15.38
C GLN A 551 9.43 -16.06 -15.09
N HIS A 552 10.41 -15.17 -14.92
CA HIS A 552 10.15 -13.75 -14.66
C HIS A 552 9.36 -13.11 -15.81
N ILE A 553 9.76 -13.34 -17.08
CA ILE A 553 9.01 -12.81 -18.24
C ILE A 553 7.59 -13.36 -18.27
N ALA A 554 7.40 -14.67 -18.02
CA ALA A 554 6.07 -15.28 -17.99
C ALA A 554 5.19 -14.65 -16.90
N ASP A 555 5.71 -14.49 -15.69
CA ASP A 555 4.97 -13.91 -14.56
C ASP A 555 4.61 -12.44 -14.83
N GLN A 556 5.54 -11.64 -15.39
CA GLN A 556 5.30 -10.24 -15.72
C GLN A 556 4.31 -10.05 -16.88
N LEU A 557 4.29 -10.96 -17.86
CA LEU A 557 3.26 -10.95 -18.90
C LEU A 557 1.88 -11.26 -18.30
N ILE A 558 1.77 -12.23 -17.39
CA ILE A 558 0.50 -12.47 -16.69
C ILE A 558 0.08 -11.26 -15.85
N ASP A 559 1.00 -10.66 -15.10
CA ASP A 559 0.73 -9.48 -14.28
C ASP A 559 0.35 -8.24 -15.13
N CYS A 560 0.93 -8.12 -16.34
CA CYS A 560 0.59 -7.12 -17.35
C CYS A 560 -0.87 -7.26 -17.80
N PHE A 561 -1.30 -8.45 -18.24
CA PHE A 561 -2.68 -8.68 -18.68
C PHE A 561 -3.70 -8.73 -17.54
N LYS A 562 -3.23 -8.95 -16.31
CA LYS A 562 -3.99 -8.67 -15.08
C LYS A 562 -4.03 -7.17 -14.72
N ARG A 563 -3.40 -6.27 -15.50
CA ARG A 563 -3.35 -4.82 -15.21
C ARG A 563 -2.80 -4.51 -13.82
N LYS A 564 -1.85 -5.31 -13.33
CA LYS A 564 -1.32 -5.16 -11.97
C LYS A 564 -0.20 -4.12 -11.91
N ALA A 565 0.65 -4.10 -12.93
CA ALA A 565 1.77 -3.19 -13.06
C ALA A 565 1.32 -1.72 -13.09
N LYS A 566 2.17 -0.85 -12.54
CA LYS A 566 1.97 0.60 -12.51
C LYS A 566 3.08 1.28 -13.31
N PHE A 567 2.73 2.34 -14.01
CA PHE A 567 3.69 3.24 -14.61
C PHE A 567 3.54 4.62 -13.95
N LEU A 568 4.63 5.18 -13.39
CA LEU A 568 4.59 6.43 -12.61
C LEU A 568 3.49 6.42 -11.52
N ASP A 569 3.41 5.32 -10.76
CA ASP A 569 2.42 5.08 -9.70
C ASP A 569 0.94 5.04 -10.15
N LYS A 570 0.67 5.06 -11.46
CA LYS A 570 -0.67 4.93 -12.05
C LYS A 570 -0.85 3.57 -12.72
N ARG A 571 -2.02 2.97 -12.51
CA ARG A 571 -2.41 1.69 -13.11
C ARG A 571 -3.35 1.94 -14.28
N SER A 572 -3.28 1.07 -15.29
CA SER A 572 -4.20 1.08 -16.44
C SER A 572 -5.60 0.59 -16.03
N ALA A 573 -6.40 1.47 -15.43
CA ALA A 573 -7.77 1.19 -14.94
C ALA A 573 -8.86 1.47 -16.00
N HIS A 574 -8.45 1.93 -17.19
CA HIS A 574 -9.34 2.12 -18.33
C HIS A 574 -8.94 1.20 -19.50
N LEU A 575 -9.91 0.64 -20.23
CA LEU A 575 -9.64 -0.23 -21.38
C LEU A 575 -8.77 0.41 -22.46
N ASP A 576 -8.92 1.72 -22.65
CA ASP A 576 -8.21 2.47 -23.69
C ASP A 576 -6.82 2.96 -23.28
N GLU A 577 -6.44 2.83 -22.01
CA GLU A 577 -5.07 3.12 -21.55
C GLU A 577 -4.08 2.02 -21.97
N GLY A 578 -4.57 0.91 -22.55
CA GLY A 578 -3.77 -0.26 -22.92
C GLY A 578 -3.27 -1.04 -21.70
N TYR A 579 -2.14 -1.72 -21.87
CA TYR A 579 -1.49 -2.49 -20.81
C TYR A 579 -0.11 -1.96 -20.45
N THR A 580 0.24 -2.10 -19.17
CA THR A 580 1.57 -1.79 -18.64
C THR A 580 2.33 -3.10 -18.41
N LEU A 581 3.48 -3.25 -19.07
CA LEU A 581 4.42 -4.35 -18.86
C LEU A 581 5.62 -3.86 -18.05
N ASP A 582 5.88 -4.50 -16.92
CA ASP A 582 7.04 -4.22 -16.08
C ASP A 582 7.99 -5.43 -16.08
N LEU A 583 9.12 -5.32 -16.80
CA LEU A 583 10.22 -6.29 -16.81
C LEU A 583 11.43 -5.76 -16.02
N SER A 584 11.22 -4.81 -15.12
CA SER A 584 12.30 -4.34 -14.25
C SER A 584 12.74 -5.44 -13.29
N THR A 585 14.05 -5.52 -13.04
CA THR A 585 14.62 -6.62 -12.24
C THR A 585 15.51 -6.08 -11.12
N ASP A 586 15.19 -6.40 -9.86
CA ASP A 586 16.00 -5.99 -8.70
C ASP A 586 17.12 -6.98 -8.35
N LEU A 587 16.97 -8.26 -8.73
CA LEU A 587 17.72 -9.38 -8.16
C LEU A 587 18.88 -9.86 -9.05
N PHE A 588 18.67 -10.00 -10.35
CA PHE A 588 19.67 -10.47 -11.32
C PHE A 588 19.36 -9.84 -12.68
N PRO A 589 20.37 -9.46 -13.50
CA PRO A 589 20.10 -9.13 -14.89
C PRO A 589 19.61 -10.41 -15.57
N SER A 590 18.29 -10.58 -15.60
CA SER A 590 17.62 -11.57 -16.44
C SER A 590 18.21 -11.42 -17.83
N ASP A 591 18.63 -12.52 -18.46
CA ASP A 591 19.04 -12.49 -19.86
C ASP A 591 17.77 -12.39 -20.72
N LEU A 592 17.13 -11.21 -20.65
CA LEU A 592 15.92 -10.89 -21.40
C LEU A 592 16.18 -11.13 -22.88
N VAL A 593 17.39 -10.80 -23.37
CA VAL A 593 17.78 -11.00 -24.77
C VAL A 593 17.66 -12.47 -25.18
N ARG A 594 18.17 -13.40 -24.37
CA ARG A 594 18.10 -14.84 -24.65
C ARG A 594 16.66 -15.35 -24.66
N TRP A 595 15.87 -15.00 -23.65
CA TRP A 595 14.54 -15.57 -23.48
C TRP A 595 13.50 -14.90 -24.38
N TRP A 596 13.64 -13.61 -24.66
CA TRP A 596 12.76 -12.88 -25.58
C TRP A 596 12.85 -13.42 -27.01
N LYS A 597 14.05 -13.85 -27.46
CA LYS A 597 14.21 -14.51 -28.76
C LYS A 597 13.51 -15.87 -28.86
N LYS A 598 13.26 -16.52 -27.72
CA LYS A 598 12.61 -17.84 -27.63
C LYS A 598 11.12 -17.72 -27.28
N LEU A 599 10.57 -16.50 -27.23
CA LEU A 599 9.19 -16.25 -26.87
C LEU A 599 8.25 -16.92 -27.90
N PRO A 600 7.14 -17.54 -27.47
CA PRO A 600 6.12 -18.04 -28.41
C PRO A 600 5.52 -16.88 -29.21
N GLU A 601 4.75 -17.19 -30.25
CA GLU A 601 4.05 -16.17 -31.05
C GLU A 601 3.03 -15.39 -30.18
N LEU A 602 3.46 -14.26 -29.62
CA LEU A 602 2.66 -13.38 -28.76
C LEU A 602 2.31 -12.04 -29.43
N GLY A 603 2.45 -11.92 -30.76
CA GLY A 603 2.29 -10.64 -31.47
C GLY A 603 0.99 -9.90 -31.15
N LYS A 604 -0.16 -10.61 -31.12
CA LYS A 604 -1.47 -10.03 -30.78
C LYS A 604 -1.55 -9.45 -29.35
N TYR A 605 -0.73 -9.96 -28.43
CA TYR A 605 -0.68 -9.50 -27.05
C TYR A 605 0.25 -8.28 -26.92
N LEU A 606 1.44 -8.34 -27.54
CA LEU A 606 2.44 -7.27 -27.44
C LEU A 606 1.97 -5.95 -28.08
N GLU A 607 1.14 -6.01 -29.13
CA GLU A 607 0.56 -4.83 -29.77
C GLU A 607 -0.44 -4.06 -28.88
N GLN A 608 -0.90 -4.65 -27.77
CA GLN A 608 -1.81 -4.00 -26.81
C GLN A 608 -1.08 -3.26 -25.67
N ILE A 609 0.25 -3.38 -25.61
CA ILE A 609 1.07 -2.79 -24.56
C ILE A 609 1.40 -1.33 -24.92
N THR A 610 1.02 -0.42 -24.03
CA THR A 610 1.20 1.04 -24.18
C THR A 610 2.24 1.59 -23.22
N ALA A 611 2.54 0.88 -22.12
CA ALA A 611 3.56 1.27 -21.17
C ALA A 611 4.54 0.13 -20.91
N LEU A 612 5.84 0.43 -20.95
CA LEU A 612 6.92 -0.53 -20.75
C LEU A 612 7.92 0.01 -19.73
N ASN A 613 8.09 -0.71 -18.62
CA ASN A 613 9.16 -0.50 -17.66
C ASN A 613 10.17 -1.65 -17.78
N ILE A 614 11.43 -1.35 -18.08
CA ILE A 614 12.54 -2.30 -18.16
C ILE A 614 13.73 -1.82 -17.32
N ASP A 615 13.46 -0.99 -16.29
CA ASP A 615 14.49 -0.46 -15.40
C ASP A 615 15.37 -1.58 -14.82
N ASN A 616 16.67 -1.31 -14.72
CA ASN A 616 17.69 -2.21 -14.18
C ASN A 616 17.84 -3.55 -14.94
N SER A 617 17.36 -3.63 -16.18
CA SER A 617 17.45 -4.83 -17.02
C SER A 617 18.36 -4.62 -18.25
N ARG A 618 19.06 -5.68 -18.70
CA ARG A 618 19.88 -5.65 -19.93
C ARG A 618 19.06 -6.11 -21.14
N PHE A 619 19.08 -5.35 -22.23
CA PHE A 619 18.39 -5.71 -23.48
C PHE A 619 19.16 -5.26 -24.74
N ASN A 620 18.81 -5.80 -25.91
CA ASN A 620 19.43 -5.41 -27.19
C ASN A 620 18.76 -4.13 -27.75
N VAL A 621 19.61 -3.18 -28.14
CA VAL A 621 19.29 -1.81 -28.59
C VAL A 621 19.07 -1.72 -30.11
N ASP A 622 19.37 -2.79 -30.85
CA ASP A 622 19.22 -2.88 -32.31
C ASP A 622 17.74 -2.94 -32.77
N THR A 623 17.49 -2.60 -34.05
CA THR A 623 16.16 -2.73 -34.72
C THR A 623 15.51 -4.12 -34.64
N GLN A 624 16.27 -5.18 -34.37
CA GLN A 624 15.76 -6.55 -34.18
C GLN A 624 15.57 -6.93 -32.70
N GLY A 625 15.84 -6.02 -31.78
CA GLY A 625 15.71 -6.18 -30.33
C GLY A 625 14.27 -6.10 -29.81
N LEU A 626 14.14 -6.18 -28.49
CA LEU A 626 12.86 -6.26 -27.75
C LEU A 626 11.89 -5.11 -28.10
N LEU A 627 12.41 -3.90 -28.31
CA LEU A 627 11.59 -2.72 -28.54
C LEU A 627 10.78 -2.74 -29.84
N LYS A 628 11.16 -3.58 -30.82
CA LYS A 628 10.45 -3.65 -32.12
C LYS A 628 9.02 -4.20 -32.01
N ASP A 629 8.74 -4.95 -30.95
CA ASP A 629 7.45 -5.63 -30.77
C ASP A 629 6.40 -4.68 -30.17
N PHE A 630 6.79 -3.46 -29.72
CA PHE A 630 5.93 -2.51 -29.01
C PHE A 630 5.57 -1.28 -29.88
N LYS A 631 4.65 -1.45 -30.83
CA LYS A 631 4.29 -0.41 -31.80
C LYS A 631 3.37 0.71 -31.26
N GLN A 632 2.67 0.47 -30.15
CA GLN A 632 1.66 1.37 -29.58
C GLN A 632 2.14 2.04 -28.27
N LEU A 633 3.47 2.14 -28.09
CA LEU A 633 4.05 2.59 -26.83
C LEU A 633 3.86 4.11 -26.62
N ARG A 634 3.24 4.46 -25.49
CA ARG A 634 3.09 5.83 -24.96
C ARG A 634 4.09 6.14 -23.85
N HIS A 635 4.53 5.12 -23.13
CA HIS A 635 5.33 5.27 -21.93
C HIS A 635 6.50 4.26 -21.91
N LEU A 636 7.74 4.76 -21.83
CA LEU A 636 8.95 3.93 -21.75
C LEU A 636 9.83 4.34 -20.58
N SER A 637 10.20 3.38 -19.73
CA SER A 637 11.26 3.52 -18.73
C SER A 637 12.30 2.42 -18.92
N ALA A 638 13.57 2.81 -19.10
CA ALA A 638 14.72 1.92 -19.23
C ALA A 638 15.92 2.51 -18.47
N ARG A 639 15.72 2.83 -17.19
CA ARG A 639 16.76 3.38 -16.32
C ARG A 639 17.76 2.32 -15.89
N LYS A 640 19.03 2.68 -15.66
CA LYS A 640 20.05 1.73 -15.14
C LYS A 640 20.23 0.47 -15.99
N CYS A 641 19.96 0.55 -17.29
CA CYS A 641 20.05 -0.56 -18.24
C CYS A 641 21.45 -0.73 -18.87
N GLN A 642 22.41 0.14 -18.52
CA GLN A 642 23.77 0.18 -19.07
C GLN A 642 23.79 0.43 -20.59
N LEU A 643 22.81 1.16 -21.12
CA LEU A 643 22.71 1.50 -22.54
C LEU A 643 23.84 2.44 -22.96
N THR A 644 24.57 2.14 -24.03
CA THR A 644 25.65 2.99 -24.55
C THR A 644 25.23 3.92 -25.69
N ARG A 645 24.08 3.65 -26.31
CA ARG A 645 23.52 4.36 -27.47
C ARG A 645 22.00 4.45 -27.34
N LEU A 646 21.41 5.44 -27.98
CA LEU A 646 19.95 5.54 -28.06
C LEU A 646 19.39 4.36 -28.91
N PRO A 647 18.27 3.71 -28.50
CA PRO A 647 17.65 2.67 -29.29
C PRO A 647 17.26 3.12 -30.69
N GLU A 648 17.64 2.36 -31.72
CA GLU A 648 17.46 2.77 -33.13
C GLU A 648 15.98 3.01 -33.48
N GLY A 649 15.07 2.18 -32.94
CA GLY A 649 13.63 2.27 -33.18
C GLY A 649 12.89 3.33 -32.37
N ILE A 650 13.57 4.11 -31.51
CA ILE A 650 12.87 5.09 -30.65
C ILE A 650 12.21 6.20 -31.48
N GLY A 651 12.82 6.60 -32.60
CA GLY A 651 12.32 7.70 -33.45
C GLY A 651 11.00 7.38 -34.17
N ASP A 652 10.65 6.09 -34.27
CA ASP A 652 9.42 5.60 -34.90
C ASP A 652 8.25 5.49 -33.90
N MET A 653 8.50 5.73 -32.60
CA MET A 653 7.50 5.66 -31.53
C MET A 653 6.73 6.99 -31.39
N HIS A 654 5.98 7.38 -32.43
CA HIS A 654 5.31 8.69 -32.49
C HIS A 654 4.25 8.94 -31.39
N MET A 655 3.77 7.88 -30.73
CA MET A 655 2.78 7.96 -29.64
C MET A 655 3.42 8.23 -28.27
N LEU A 656 4.74 8.36 -28.17
CA LEU A 656 5.45 8.44 -26.90
C LEU A 656 5.20 9.78 -26.17
N GLU A 657 4.63 9.67 -24.97
CA GLU A 657 4.34 10.77 -24.04
C GLU A 657 5.37 10.83 -22.90
N THR A 658 5.95 9.68 -22.50
CA THR A 658 6.99 9.62 -21.46
C THR A 658 8.16 8.75 -21.89
N LEU A 659 9.38 9.28 -21.78
CA LEU A 659 10.64 8.58 -22.00
C LEU A 659 11.59 8.78 -20.81
N ARG A 660 11.95 7.70 -20.12
CA ARG A 660 12.94 7.70 -19.03
C ARG A 660 14.11 6.78 -19.37
N LEU A 661 15.29 7.34 -19.61
CA LEU A 661 16.53 6.63 -19.88
C LEU A 661 17.63 7.00 -18.86
N SER A 662 17.25 7.49 -17.68
CA SER A 662 18.20 7.95 -16.66
C SER A 662 19.18 6.86 -16.20
N ASP A 663 20.35 7.27 -15.73
CA ASP A 663 21.42 6.42 -15.17
C ASP A 663 21.91 5.34 -16.16
N ASN A 664 22.14 5.71 -17.42
CA ASN A 664 22.73 4.84 -18.45
C ASN A 664 24.11 5.38 -18.91
N LEU A 665 24.64 4.87 -20.01
CA LEU A 665 25.93 5.26 -20.61
C LEU A 665 25.74 5.85 -22.02
N ILE A 666 24.57 6.45 -22.31
CA ILE A 666 24.19 6.89 -23.65
C ILE A 666 25.01 8.11 -24.07
N GLU A 667 25.69 8.01 -25.21
CA GLU A 667 26.30 9.13 -25.93
C GLU A 667 25.44 9.44 -27.17
N LEU A 668 25.02 10.71 -27.35
CA LEU A 668 24.15 11.11 -28.46
C LEU A 668 24.95 11.43 -29.71
N THR A 669 24.59 10.79 -30.82
CA THR A 669 25.01 11.20 -32.17
C THR A 669 24.08 12.27 -32.75
N ALA A 670 24.48 12.93 -33.85
CA ALA A 670 23.61 13.88 -34.55
C ALA A 670 22.30 13.22 -35.03
N ALA A 671 22.36 11.95 -35.44
CA ALA A 671 21.18 11.19 -35.83
C ALA A 671 20.24 10.93 -34.64
N ASP A 672 20.78 10.74 -33.43
CA ASP A 672 19.98 10.49 -32.23
C ASP A 672 19.20 11.74 -31.78
N VAL A 673 19.79 12.93 -31.94
CA VAL A 673 19.10 14.20 -31.69
C VAL A 673 17.89 14.37 -32.61
N GLU A 674 18.04 14.05 -33.90
CA GLU A 674 16.94 14.10 -34.87
C GLU A 674 15.85 13.06 -34.56
N ARG A 675 16.23 11.86 -34.11
CA ARG A 675 15.27 10.83 -33.65
C ARG A 675 14.44 11.31 -32.47
N LEU A 676 15.06 11.94 -31.47
CA LEU A 676 14.34 12.51 -30.33
C LEU A 676 13.40 13.64 -30.76
N ARG A 677 13.81 14.49 -31.71
CA ARG A 677 12.99 15.60 -32.22
C ARG A 677 11.66 15.15 -32.84
N ASN A 678 11.57 13.92 -33.35
CA ASN A 678 10.36 13.39 -33.97
C ASN A 678 9.28 12.92 -32.96
N LEU A 679 9.59 12.94 -31.66
CA LEU A 679 8.67 12.54 -30.59
C LEU A 679 7.77 13.71 -30.16
N THR A 680 6.82 14.08 -31.03
CA THR A 680 6.03 15.31 -30.91
C THR A 680 5.04 15.33 -29.74
N ARG A 681 4.67 14.16 -29.22
CA ARG A 681 3.71 14.00 -28.11
C ARG A 681 4.36 13.95 -26.71
N LEU A 682 5.68 14.09 -26.60
CA LEU A 682 6.39 13.98 -25.33
C LEU A 682 5.92 15.03 -24.31
N GLU A 683 5.54 14.54 -23.13
CA GLU A 683 5.28 15.31 -21.91
C GLU A 683 6.43 15.22 -20.91
N SER A 684 7.16 14.10 -20.87
CA SER A 684 8.26 13.87 -19.94
C SER A 684 9.44 13.18 -20.59
N LEU A 685 10.60 13.84 -20.63
CA LEU A 685 11.88 13.31 -21.09
C LEU A 685 12.91 13.33 -19.96
N ARG A 686 13.40 12.16 -19.55
CA ARG A 686 14.45 12.03 -18.53
C ARG A 686 15.65 11.27 -19.07
N LEU A 687 16.81 11.92 -19.11
CA LEU A 687 18.08 11.39 -19.60
C LEU A 687 19.21 11.54 -18.56
N ASP A 688 18.87 11.81 -17.30
CA ASP A 688 19.81 12.07 -16.20
C ASP A 688 20.92 11.03 -16.13
N GLY A 689 22.14 11.40 -15.72
CA GLY A 689 23.21 10.44 -15.46
C GLY A 689 23.68 9.66 -16.69
N ASN A 690 23.63 10.26 -17.88
CA ASN A 690 24.12 9.70 -19.15
C ASN A 690 25.18 10.60 -19.78
N PRO A 691 26.31 10.11 -20.31
CA PRO A 691 27.29 10.94 -21.01
C PRO A 691 26.82 11.38 -22.42
N LEU A 692 25.70 12.11 -22.53
CA LEU A 692 25.06 12.49 -23.79
C LEU A 692 26.00 13.25 -24.72
N GLY A 693 26.84 14.15 -24.17
CA GLY A 693 27.82 14.96 -24.91
C GLY A 693 27.24 16.02 -25.86
N ARG A 694 25.97 15.90 -26.29
CA ARG A 694 25.24 16.86 -27.14
C ARG A 694 23.92 17.26 -26.50
N ALA A 695 23.52 18.51 -26.69
CA ALA A 695 22.19 18.98 -26.28
C ALA A 695 21.07 18.34 -27.12
N VAL A 696 19.92 18.07 -26.50
CA VAL A 696 18.73 17.54 -27.16
C VAL A 696 17.95 18.65 -27.88
N ASN A 697 17.19 18.29 -28.92
CA ASN A 697 16.27 19.21 -29.61
C ASN A 697 14.82 18.91 -29.22
N VAL A 698 14.16 19.90 -28.61
CA VAL A 698 12.78 19.83 -28.08
C VAL A 698 11.83 20.79 -28.79
N GLU A 699 12.21 21.29 -29.96
CA GLU A 699 11.44 22.29 -30.72
C GLU A 699 10.03 21.80 -31.06
N ARG A 700 9.85 20.52 -31.36
CA ARG A 700 8.57 19.92 -31.78
C ARG A 700 7.77 19.27 -30.64
N MET A 701 8.08 19.60 -29.39
CA MET A 701 7.44 18.99 -28.21
C MET A 701 6.56 20.01 -27.45
N PRO A 702 5.39 20.43 -27.97
CA PRO A 702 4.58 21.48 -27.36
C PRO A 702 4.00 21.08 -25.98
N ARG A 703 3.84 19.79 -25.70
CA ARG A 703 3.29 19.26 -24.45
C ARG A 703 4.32 18.96 -23.37
N LEU A 704 5.61 19.21 -23.62
CA LEU A 704 6.68 18.89 -22.68
C LEU A 704 6.50 19.65 -21.36
N LYS A 705 6.43 18.91 -20.25
CA LYS A 705 6.30 19.36 -18.86
C LYS A 705 7.57 19.06 -18.05
N VAL A 706 8.28 17.99 -18.38
CA VAL A 706 9.48 17.54 -17.65
C VAL A 706 10.61 17.26 -18.64
N LEU A 707 11.76 17.89 -18.42
CA LEU A 707 13.02 17.65 -19.12
C LEU A 707 14.16 17.54 -18.10
N SER A 708 14.71 16.34 -17.97
CA SER A 708 15.69 16.04 -16.94
C SER A 708 16.99 15.59 -17.61
N LEU A 709 18.02 16.41 -17.47
CA LEU A 709 19.34 16.31 -18.13
C LEU A 709 20.47 16.44 -17.10
N ASN A 710 20.19 16.14 -15.83
CA ASN A 710 21.19 16.20 -14.75
C ASN A 710 22.37 15.27 -15.05
N ASN A 711 23.60 15.71 -14.87
CA ASN A 711 24.80 14.88 -15.04
C ASN A 711 24.85 14.22 -16.42
N THR A 712 24.72 15.02 -17.49
CA THR A 712 24.69 14.52 -18.86
C THR A 712 25.87 14.87 -19.77
N GLY A 713 26.81 15.68 -19.29
CA GLY A 713 27.94 16.15 -20.10
C GLY A 713 27.56 17.12 -21.22
N ILE A 714 26.34 17.68 -21.22
CA ILE A 714 25.92 18.69 -22.19
C ILE A 714 26.56 20.05 -21.88
N ASP A 715 26.96 20.79 -22.91
CA ASP A 715 27.63 22.09 -22.76
C ASP A 715 26.72 23.30 -23.09
N GLY A 716 25.52 23.03 -23.61
CA GLY A 716 24.55 24.03 -24.04
C GLY A 716 23.11 23.69 -23.66
N TRP A 717 22.22 24.67 -23.84
CA TRP A 717 20.79 24.53 -23.59
C TRP A 717 20.12 23.66 -24.66
N PRO A 718 18.99 22.99 -24.34
CA PRO A 718 18.21 22.25 -25.32
C PRO A 718 17.76 23.13 -26.49
N GLU A 719 17.94 22.66 -27.71
CA GLU A 719 17.52 23.38 -28.91
C GLU A 719 15.99 23.46 -28.95
N GLY A 720 15.44 24.63 -29.30
CA GLY A 720 14.00 24.84 -29.36
C GLY A 720 13.27 24.97 -28.02
N ILE A 721 13.98 25.06 -26.89
CA ILE A 721 13.38 25.15 -25.55
C ILE A 721 12.42 26.33 -25.39
N PHE A 722 12.71 27.46 -26.05
CA PHE A 722 11.92 28.70 -26.07
C PHE A 722 10.94 28.83 -27.25
N LYS A 723 10.91 27.86 -28.18
CA LYS A 723 10.06 27.93 -29.37
C LYS A 723 8.59 27.64 -29.06
N LYS A 724 8.32 26.94 -27.95
CA LYS A 724 6.99 26.59 -27.46
C LYS A 724 6.76 27.21 -26.10
N ARG A 725 5.53 27.65 -25.83
CA ARG A 725 5.12 28.09 -24.50
C ARG A 725 5.22 26.90 -23.55
N ARG A 726 5.94 27.07 -22.43
CA ARG A 726 6.09 26.03 -21.40
C ARG A 726 5.13 26.32 -20.25
N PRO A 727 4.54 25.30 -19.62
CA PRO A 727 3.72 25.50 -18.42
C PRO A 727 4.57 26.07 -17.28
N ARG A 728 3.98 26.81 -16.34
CA ARG A 728 4.71 27.35 -15.18
C ARG A 728 5.34 26.25 -14.30
N GLY A 729 4.71 25.08 -14.28
CA GLY A 729 5.25 23.86 -13.65
C GLY A 729 6.31 23.12 -14.47
N PHE A 730 6.80 23.68 -15.58
CA PHE A 730 7.82 23.03 -16.40
C PHE A 730 9.10 22.80 -15.60
N PHE A 731 9.54 21.54 -15.57
CA PHE A 731 10.72 21.11 -14.85
C PHE A 731 11.87 20.94 -15.84
N LEU A 732 12.95 21.72 -15.68
CA LEU A 732 14.20 21.55 -16.42
C LEU A 732 15.35 21.35 -15.45
N ASP A 733 15.97 20.16 -15.46
CA ASP A 733 17.20 19.90 -14.71
C ASP A 733 18.40 19.79 -15.65
N MET A 734 19.41 20.63 -15.45
CA MET A 734 20.67 20.63 -16.18
C MET A 734 21.87 20.70 -15.22
N GLN A 735 21.71 20.34 -13.94
CA GLN A 735 22.81 20.30 -12.97
C GLN A 735 23.88 19.29 -13.38
N ARG A 736 25.09 19.44 -12.85
CA ARG A 736 26.26 18.58 -13.09
C ARG A 736 26.62 18.47 -14.58
N ASN A 737 26.51 19.59 -15.29
CA ASN A 737 26.87 19.69 -16.71
C ASN A 737 27.84 20.85 -16.93
N PRO A 738 28.72 20.78 -17.93
CA PRO A 738 29.62 21.87 -18.32
C PRO A 738 28.90 23.03 -19.04
N ILE A 739 27.74 23.47 -18.53
CA ILE A 739 26.98 24.60 -19.09
C ILE A 739 27.77 25.87 -18.88
N SER A 740 28.21 26.48 -19.98
CA SER A 740 29.05 27.68 -19.93
C SER A 740 28.27 28.97 -20.18
N ARG A 741 27.09 28.89 -20.83
CA ARG A 741 26.31 30.04 -21.29
C ARG A 741 24.84 29.94 -20.87
N VAL A 742 24.28 31.08 -20.46
CA VAL A 742 22.86 31.25 -20.19
C VAL A 742 22.24 32.07 -21.34
N PRO A 743 21.10 31.66 -21.92
CA PRO A 743 20.46 32.36 -23.03
C PRO A 743 20.05 33.79 -22.67
N GLU A 744 20.15 34.68 -23.65
CA GLU A 744 19.68 36.06 -23.51
C GLU A 744 18.16 36.13 -23.74
N VAL A 745 17.42 36.57 -22.73
CA VAL A 745 15.96 36.69 -22.78
C VAL A 745 15.52 37.98 -22.08
N THR A 746 14.32 38.46 -22.38
CA THR A 746 13.76 39.63 -21.71
C THR A 746 13.49 39.30 -20.23
N ALA A 747 14.07 40.07 -19.32
CA ALA A 747 13.81 39.95 -17.88
C ALA A 747 12.30 40.04 -17.58
N GLY A 748 11.79 39.18 -16.68
CA GLY A 748 10.37 39.10 -16.33
C GLY A 748 9.47 38.39 -17.34
N SER A 749 10.01 37.90 -18.47
CA SER A 749 9.24 37.12 -19.45
C SER A 749 9.05 35.66 -19.04
N ASP A 750 8.11 34.96 -19.69
CA ASP A 750 7.95 33.50 -19.58
C ASP A 750 9.26 32.73 -19.86
N HIS A 751 10.13 33.28 -20.74
CA HIS A 751 11.44 32.70 -21.01
C HIS A 751 12.44 32.96 -19.87
N ALA A 752 12.40 34.12 -19.23
CA ALA A 752 13.18 34.37 -18.01
C ALA A 752 12.73 33.44 -16.88
N LEU A 753 11.42 33.17 -16.77
CA LEU A 753 10.87 32.23 -15.78
C LEU A 753 11.38 30.80 -16.02
N LEU A 754 11.41 30.38 -17.28
CA LEU A 754 11.97 29.09 -17.66
C LEU A 754 13.46 28.98 -17.28
N ILE A 755 14.26 29.99 -17.61
CA ILE A 755 15.69 30.00 -17.27
C ILE A 755 15.88 29.97 -15.76
N ALA A 756 15.16 30.82 -15.06
CA ALA A 756 15.25 30.95 -13.61
C ALA A 756 14.93 29.66 -12.86
N ARG A 757 13.94 28.89 -13.35
CA ARG A 757 13.50 27.59 -12.79
C ARG A 757 14.35 26.41 -13.24
N THR A 758 15.21 26.60 -14.24
CA THR A 758 16.13 25.56 -14.70
C THR A 758 17.16 25.26 -13.63
N ARG A 759 17.37 23.99 -13.27
CA ARG A 759 18.44 23.61 -12.33
C ARG A 759 19.79 23.71 -13.03
N LEU A 760 20.68 24.53 -12.51
CA LEU A 760 22.06 24.65 -12.95
C LEU A 760 22.98 24.67 -11.73
N ASP A 761 24.21 24.20 -11.90
CA ASP A 761 25.28 24.43 -10.94
C ASP A 761 25.80 25.84 -11.18
N ALA A 762 25.14 26.83 -10.57
CA ALA A 762 25.43 28.25 -10.82
C ALA A 762 26.87 28.64 -10.46
N GLU A 763 27.51 27.90 -9.57
CA GLU A 763 28.93 28.05 -9.20
C GLU A 763 29.87 27.75 -10.37
N ASP A 764 29.47 26.86 -11.29
CA ASP A 764 30.26 26.47 -12.47
C ASP A 764 30.07 27.44 -13.65
N LEU A 765 29.10 28.37 -13.56
CA LEU A 765 28.89 29.41 -14.56
C LEU A 765 29.99 30.48 -14.49
N SER A 766 30.37 31.02 -15.66
CA SER A 766 31.17 32.24 -15.73
C SER A 766 30.47 33.38 -14.99
N GLU A 767 31.23 34.33 -14.45
CA GLU A 767 30.67 35.43 -13.65
C GLU A 767 29.55 36.18 -14.39
N ALA A 768 29.72 36.46 -15.68
CA ALA A 768 28.70 37.09 -16.52
C ALA A 768 27.42 36.25 -16.67
N ASN A 769 27.56 34.94 -16.89
CA ASN A 769 26.40 34.04 -17.01
C ASN A 769 25.73 33.76 -15.68
N ARG A 770 26.52 33.73 -14.59
CA ARG A 770 26.01 33.64 -13.23
C ARG A 770 25.22 34.90 -12.88
N LEU A 771 25.73 36.08 -13.22
CA LEU A 771 25.03 37.36 -13.09
C LEU A 771 23.73 37.38 -13.90
N ALA A 772 23.78 36.98 -15.18
CA ALA A 772 22.58 36.90 -16.03
C ALA A 772 21.57 35.89 -15.49
N TYR A 773 22.02 34.72 -15.05
CA TYR A 773 21.18 33.70 -14.42
C TYR A 773 20.53 34.21 -13.13
N HIS A 774 21.31 34.87 -12.27
CA HIS A 774 20.80 35.52 -11.07
C HIS A 774 19.86 36.68 -11.39
N GLU A 775 20.10 37.41 -12.48
CA GLU A 775 19.23 38.49 -12.95
C GLU A 775 17.90 37.93 -13.46
N TYR A 776 17.90 36.85 -14.24
CA TYR A 776 16.67 36.17 -14.64
C TYR A 776 15.92 35.64 -13.44
N ARG A 777 16.61 34.99 -12.51
CA ARG A 777 16.04 34.53 -11.24
C ARG A 777 15.42 35.68 -10.46
N ARG A 778 16.13 36.79 -10.26
CA ARG A 778 15.58 38.00 -9.64
C ARG A 778 14.37 38.56 -10.40
N SER A 779 14.44 38.58 -11.73
CA SER A 779 13.39 39.15 -12.58
C SER A 779 12.07 38.39 -12.53
N VAL A 780 12.08 37.17 -12.00
CA VAL A 780 10.89 36.33 -11.84
C VAL A 780 10.64 35.88 -10.39
N GLY A 781 11.30 36.50 -9.41
CA GLY A 781 11.12 36.19 -7.99
C GLY A 781 11.72 34.85 -7.53
N ILE A 782 12.95 34.53 -7.98
CA ILE A 782 13.71 33.33 -7.57
C ILE A 782 15.06 33.76 -6.94
N ASP A 783 15.42 33.13 -5.81
CA ASP A 783 16.65 33.44 -5.07
C ASP A 783 17.95 33.01 -5.83
N PRO A 784 19.00 33.84 -5.80
CA PRO A 784 20.31 33.54 -6.39
C PRO A 784 21.16 32.38 -5.80
N GLN A 785 21.14 32.04 -4.49
CA GLN A 785 22.19 31.19 -3.83
C GLN A 785 21.66 30.12 -2.85
N HIS A 786 22.04 28.83 -2.97
CA HIS A 786 21.63 27.73 -2.03
C HIS A 786 22.68 26.66 -1.65
N TYR A 787 22.65 26.18 -0.39
CA TYR A 787 23.55 25.17 0.27
C TYR A 787 22.80 24.18 1.22
N TYR A 788 23.38 23.00 1.55
CA TYR A 788 22.80 21.86 2.32
C TYR A 788 23.50 21.55 3.68
N SER A 789 22.79 21.11 4.75
CA SER A 789 23.30 20.25 5.87
C SER A 789 22.20 19.58 6.79
N ASN A 790 22.61 18.69 7.74
CA ASN A 790 21.85 17.66 8.54
C ASN A 790 21.57 18.02 10.03
N LEU A 791 20.33 17.92 10.59
CA LEU A 791 20.02 18.31 12.00
C LEU A 791 18.76 17.70 12.75
N ALA A 792 18.28 16.50 12.42
CA ALA A 792 16.94 16.01 12.86
C ALA A 792 16.63 15.94 14.38
N GLU A 793 17.61 15.79 15.28
CA GLU A 793 17.34 15.71 16.74
C GLU A 793 17.18 17.07 17.43
N GLN A 794 17.79 18.14 16.89
CA GLN A 794 17.66 19.48 17.49
C GLN A 794 16.36 20.16 17.04
N ASP A 795 15.88 19.86 15.83
CA ASP A 795 14.68 20.44 15.24
C ASP A 795 13.40 20.07 16.01
N LEU A 796 13.31 18.83 16.49
CA LEU A 796 12.13 18.34 17.24
C LEU A 796 11.89 19.14 18.54
N ALA A 797 12.94 19.62 19.20
CA ALA A 797 12.82 20.39 20.44
C ALA A 797 12.22 21.79 20.21
N LEU A 798 12.39 22.36 19.02
CA LEU A 798 11.98 23.72 18.67
C LEU A 798 10.48 23.83 18.38
N TRP A 799 9.84 22.71 18.01
CA TRP A 799 8.41 22.60 17.73
C TRP A 799 7.58 22.09 18.92
N ARG A 800 8.21 21.89 20.08
CA ARG A 800 7.56 21.52 21.35
C ARG A 800 7.30 22.76 22.20
N LEU A 801 6.03 23.09 22.45
CA LEU A 801 5.63 24.19 23.34
C LEU A 801 5.27 23.66 24.74
N SER A 802 5.91 24.19 25.79
CA SER A 802 5.60 23.85 27.19
C SER A 802 4.27 24.47 27.62
N GLY A 803 3.38 23.66 28.22
CA GLY A 803 2.09 24.13 28.76
C GLY A 803 0.87 23.80 27.90
N MET A 804 1.04 23.15 26.75
CA MET A 804 -0.08 22.55 26.02
C MET A 804 -0.43 21.21 26.65
N THR A 805 -1.52 21.18 27.41
CA THR A 805 -2.22 19.96 27.77
C THR A 805 -2.53 19.19 26.48
N PHE A 806 -1.83 18.06 26.30
CA PHE A 806 -2.06 16.98 25.33
C PHE A 806 -3.18 17.29 24.31
N TRP A 807 -2.80 17.85 23.16
CA TRP A 807 -3.69 18.37 22.11
C TRP A 807 -4.77 17.39 21.67
N GLY A 808 -5.93 17.48 22.31
CA GLY A 808 -7.20 17.06 21.77
C GLY A 808 -7.67 18.09 20.75
N THR A 809 -7.35 17.90 19.48
CA THR A 809 -8.30 18.32 18.43
C THR A 809 -9.57 17.49 18.64
N SER A 810 -10.74 18.06 18.35
CA SER A 810 -12.10 17.49 18.55
C SER A 810 -12.39 16.14 17.87
N GLU A 811 -11.37 15.45 17.37
CA GLU A 811 -11.40 14.13 16.75
C GLU A 811 -10.45 13.19 17.51
N SER A 812 -11.01 12.16 18.12
CA SER A 812 -10.27 11.12 18.85
C SER A 812 -9.24 10.42 17.95
N GLY A 813 -7.95 10.49 18.31
CA GLY A 813 -6.86 9.71 17.67
C GLY A 813 -5.80 10.53 16.92
N ARG A 814 -6.00 11.84 16.67
CA ARG A 814 -4.95 12.71 16.11
C ARG A 814 -3.84 12.94 17.15
N GLY A 815 -2.58 12.66 16.76
CA GLY A 815 -1.38 13.02 17.54
C GLY A 815 -0.68 11.91 18.33
N THR A 816 -1.26 10.71 18.41
CA THR A 816 -0.79 9.60 19.28
C THR A 816 0.62 9.06 18.92
N PHE A 817 1.07 9.26 17.68
CA PHE A 817 2.35 8.74 17.17
C PHE A 817 3.29 9.82 16.63
N ARG A 818 3.03 11.10 16.92
CA ARG A 818 3.76 12.23 16.32
C ARG A 818 5.28 12.18 16.49
N LEU A 819 5.75 11.68 17.65
CA LEU A 819 7.18 11.52 17.90
C LEU A 819 7.81 10.43 17.04
N GLU A 820 7.13 9.29 16.89
CA GLU A 820 7.57 8.20 16.03
C GLU A 820 7.50 8.62 14.56
N ALA A 821 6.41 9.30 14.15
CA ALA A 821 6.21 9.81 12.80
C ALA A 821 7.32 10.77 12.36
N TRP A 822 7.74 11.70 13.23
CA TRP A 822 8.85 12.62 12.95
C TRP A 822 10.16 11.88 12.69
N HIS A 823 10.53 10.93 13.55
CA HIS A 823 11.78 10.17 13.40
C HIS A 823 11.74 9.22 12.20
N ASP A 824 10.61 8.54 11.98
CA ASP A 824 10.42 7.66 10.83
C ASP A 824 10.55 8.46 9.52
N LEU A 825 9.86 9.60 9.41
CA LEU A 825 9.92 10.45 8.21
C LEU A 825 11.32 11.06 8.00
N ALA A 826 11.99 11.53 9.05
CA ALA A 826 13.32 12.16 8.95
C ALA A 826 14.42 11.19 8.51
N THR A 827 14.14 9.88 8.53
CA THR A 827 15.08 8.82 8.15
C THR A 827 14.67 8.11 6.85
N GLU A 828 13.60 8.56 6.19
CA GLU A 828 13.24 8.06 4.87
C GLU A 828 14.18 8.61 3.78
N PRO A 829 14.47 7.84 2.72
CA PRO A 829 15.14 8.36 1.53
C PRO A 829 14.40 9.60 0.99
N ASP A 830 15.16 10.59 0.52
CA ASP A 830 14.65 11.85 -0.06
C ASP A 830 13.85 12.76 0.90
N SER A 831 13.80 12.46 2.20
CA SER A 831 13.10 13.27 3.22
C SER A 831 13.82 14.57 3.61
N LEU A 832 15.10 14.73 3.25
CA LEU A 832 15.94 15.86 3.67
C LEU A 832 15.31 17.22 3.32
N GLY A 833 14.83 17.36 2.08
CA GLY A 833 14.22 18.62 1.64
C GLY A 833 12.99 18.98 2.46
N PHE A 834 12.22 17.98 2.87
CA PHE A 834 10.95 18.16 3.57
C PHE A 834 11.17 18.74 4.97
N PHE A 835 12.17 18.24 5.70
CA PHE A 835 12.52 18.78 7.01
C PHE A 835 13.15 20.18 6.95
N GLN A 836 13.87 20.52 5.88
CA GLN A 836 14.39 21.88 5.67
C GLN A 836 13.27 22.93 5.52
N VAL A 837 12.12 22.57 4.92
CA VAL A 837 10.96 23.47 4.84
C VAL A 837 10.41 23.77 6.22
N ILE A 838 10.35 22.75 7.06
CA ILE A 838 9.85 22.86 8.43
C ILE A 838 10.82 23.69 9.28
N GLU A 839 12.12 23.43 9.19
CA GLU A 839 13.16 24.21 9.89
C GLU A 839 13.07 25.71 9.57
N LYS A 840 12.87 26.09 8.31
CA LYS A 840 12.72 27.50 7.91
C LYS A 840 11.52 28.22 8.53
N GLN A 841 10.48 27.50 8.99
CA GLN A 841 9.34 28.16 9.64
C GLN A 841 9.73 28.79 10.99
N LEU A 842 10.86 28.41 11.57
CA LEU A 842 11.40 29.02 12.80
C LEU A 842 11.75 30.50 12.61
N ASP A 843 12.05 30.92 11.37
CA ASP A 843 12.36 32.31 11.02
C ASP A 843 11.12 33.16 10.71
N SER A 844 9.93 32.54 10.65
CA SER A 844 8.68 33.26 10.33
C SER A 844 8.26 34.24 11.42
N ALA A 845 7.55 35.31 11.01
CA ALA A 845 6.94 36.26 11.94
C ALA A 845 5.97 35.57 12.90
N ASP A 846 5.23 34.56 12.43
CA ASP A 846 4.31 33.74 13.25
C ASP A 846 5.05 33.03 14.40
N TYR A 847 6.25 32.51 14.15
CA TYR A 847 7.07 31.87 15.18
C TYR A 847 7.70 32.89 16.14
N ARG A 848 8.24 34.00 15.62
CA ARG A 848 8.93 35.06 16.39
C ARG A 848 7.99 35.87 17.29
N ASN A 849 6.76 36.15 16.84
CA ASN A 849 5.78 36.95 17.57
C ASN A 849 5.21 36.24 18.81
N GLY A 850 5.30 34.89 18.87
CA GLY A 850 4.78 34.10 19.98
C GLY A 850 3.24 34.15 20.11
N GLY A 851 2.71 33.66 21.24
CA GLY A 851 1.26 33.65 21.49
C GLY A 851 0.48 32.80 20.49
N ASP A 852 -0.71 33.26 20.10
CA ASP A 852 -1.66 32.51 19.24
C ASP A 852 -1.11 32.21 17.84
N ALA A 853 -0.32 33.11 17.26
CA ALA A 853 0.27 32.92 15.92
C ALA A 853 1.23 31.72 15.90
N ARG A 854 2.08 31.58 16.92
CA ARG A 854 3.00 30.43 17.04
C ARG A 854 2.24 29.13 17.28
N MET A 855 1.12 29.17 17.99
CA MET A 855 0.28 27.98 18.21
C MET A 855 -0.35 27.49 16.89
N GLN A 856 -0.89 28.40 16.07
CA GLN A 856 -1.47 28.05 14.77
C GLN A 856 -0.42 27.53 13.77
N LEU A 857 0.78 28.11 13.74
CA LEU A 857 1.88 27.61 12.92
C LEU A 857 2.32 26.19 13.36
N THR A 858 2.43 25.97 14.68
CA THR A 858 2.80 24.66 15.23
C THR A 858 1.75 23.60 14.87
N ASP A 859 0.46 23.93 14.89
CA ASP A 859 -0.60 23.02 14.44
C ASP A 859 -0.45 22.63 12.96
N ARG A 860 -0.21 23.61 12.08
CA ARG A 860 0.02 23.36 10.64
C ARG A 860 1.22 22.43 10.40
N VAL A 861 2.33 22.62 11.13
CA VAL A 861 3.52 21.74 11.02
C VAL A 861 3.16 20.30 11.36
N TRP A 862 2.41 20.08 12.44
CA TRP A 862 2.02 18.73 12.83
C TRP A 862 0.99 18.09 11.90
N ARG A 863 0.06 18.87 11.35
CA ARG A 863 -0.86 18.36 10.30
C ARG A 863 -0.11 17.87 9.07
N MET A 864 0.99 18.55 8.71
CA MET A 864 1.84 18.13 7.60
C MET A 864 2.61 16.85 7.89
N ILE A 865 3.17 16.71 9.11
CA ILE A 865 3.81 15.47 9.58
C ILE A 865 2.81 14.31 9.60
N ASP A 866 1.60 14.54 10.13
CA ASP A 866 0.56 13.54 10.21
C ASP A 866 0.15 13.07 8.81
N ALA A 867 -0.06 13.99 7.86
CA ALA A 867 -0.39 13.65 6.47
C ALA A 867 0.72 12.86 5.76
N ALA A 868 1.99 13.27 5.90
CA ALA A 868 3.13 12.55 5.31
C ALA A 868 3.33 11.15 5.92
N TYR A 869 3.02 10.99 7.21
CA TYR A 869 3.12 9.69 7.87
C TYR A 869 2.02 8.73 7.44
N LEU A 870 0.78 9.23 7.36
CA LEU A 870 -0.41 8.43 7.12
C LEU A 870 -0.68 8.16 5.64
N ASP A 871 -0.37 9.10 4.75
CA ASP A 871 -0.62 8.99 3.31
C ASP A 871 0.70 8.89 2.51
N PRO A 872 1.03 7.71 1.96
CA PRO A 872 2.24 7.53 1.15
C PRO A 872 2.24 8.32 -0.15
N LYS A 873 1.07 8.54 -0.77
CA LYS A 873 0.98 9.35 -2.00
C LYS A 873 1.39 10.77 -1.64
N THR A 874 0.78 11.34 -0.60
CA THR A 874 1.15 12.66 -0.08
C THR A 874 2.59 12.71 0.40
N ARG A 875 3.11 11.69 1.08
CA ARG A 875 4.53 11.63 1.48
C ARG A 875 5.47 11.76 0.29
N ASN A 876 5.28 10.92 -0.73
CA ASN A 876 6.14 10.92 -1.91
C ASN A 876 6.05 12.26 -2.65
N GLU A 877 4.84 12.83 -2.73
CA GLU A 877 4.63 14.16 -3.30
C GLU A 877 5.34 15.26 -2.51
N LEU A 878 5.23 15.26 -1.17
CA LEU A 878 5.89 16.21 -0.29
C LEU A 878 7.42 16.08 -0.36
N PHE A 879 7.96 14.85 -0.37
CA PHE A 879 9.40 14.61 -0.50
C PHE A 879 9.92 15.04 -1.87
N THR A 880 9.20 14.68 -2.94
CA THR A 880 9.55 15.09 -4.31
C THR A 880 9.49 16.60 -4.47
N GLU A 881 8.45 17.25 -3.97
CA GLU A 881 8.30 18.71 -4.01
C GLU A 881 9.36 19.42 -3.18
N SER A 882 9.78 18.81 -2.08
CA SER A 882 10.83 19.35 -1.23
C SER A 882 12.24 19.25 -1.81
N THR A 883 12.44 18.36 -2.79
CA THR A 883 13.73 18.10 -3.45
C THR A 883 13.78 18.67 -4.88
N ALA A 884 12.63 18.98 -5.48
CA ALA A 884 12.49 19.80 -6.67
C ALA A 884 12.77 21.28 -6.33
N PRO A 885 13.42 22.07 -7.19
CA PRO A 885 13.55 23.51 -7.02
C PRO A 885 12.28 24.14 -7.57
N THR A 886 11.16 23.75 -6.99
CA THR A 886 9.88 24.41 -7.19
C THR A 886 9.71 25.34 -6.00
N THR A 887 9.74 26.64 -6.31
CA THR A 887 9.47 27.78 -5.42
C THR A 887 10.38 27.95 -4.20
N CYS A 888 11.17 29.01 -4.29
CA CYS A 888 11.72 29.79 -3.19
C CYS A 888 12.64 29.06 -2.20
N ALA A 889 13.90 29.07 -2.58
CA ALA A 889 14.96 28.67 -1.70
C ALA A 889 15.12 29.64 -0.50
N ASN A 890 14.48 30.81 -0.46
CA ASN A 890 14.32 31.61 0.77
C ASN A 890 12.87 31.91 1.23
N ALA A 891 11.82 31.27 0.69
CA ALA A 891 10.47 31.33 1.28
C ALA A 891 10.05 29.98 1.85
N GLY A 892 10.59 29.65 3.01
CA GLY A 892 10.03 28.56 3.81
C GLY A 892 8.51 28.65 3.90
N ALA A 893 7.96 29.85 4.15
CA ALA A 893 6.52 30.06 4.30
C ALA A 893 5.69 29.69 3.05
N GLN A 894 6.12 30.06 1.85
CA GLN A 894 5.37 29.74 0.61
C GLN A 894 5.41 28.26 0.27
N MET A 895 6.57 27.63 0.40
CA MET A 895 6.71 26.18 0.15
C MET A 895 5.89 25.39 1.17
N PHE A 896 5.90 25.82 2.43
CA PHE A 896 5.04 25.28 3.48
C PHE A 896 3.55 25.49 3.19
N ASN A 897 3.16 26.63 2.62
CA ASN A 897 1.78 26.92 2.23
C ASN A 897 1.33 26.06 1.03
N ASN A 898 2.19 25.88 0.01
CA ASN A 898 1.93 25.00 -1.14
C ASN A 898 1.80 23.53 -0.72
N MET A 899 2.71 23.05 0.13
CA MET A 899 2.61 21.72 0.75
C MET A 899 1.31 21.60 1.56
N GLY A 900 0.89 22.69 2.21
CA GLY A 900 -0.39 22.80 2.91
C GLY A 900 -1.60 22.51 2.03
N ILE A 901 -1.61 22.92 0.76
CA ILE A 901 -2.70 22.60 -0.18
C ILE A 901 -2.81 21.09 -0.40
N LYS A 902 -1.68 20.39 -0.52
CA LYS A 902 -1.67 18.92 -0.66
C LYS A 902 -2.11 18.22 0.61
N VAL A 903 -1.72 18.75 1.78
CA VAL A 903 -2.23 18.27 3.07
C VAL A 903 -3.74 18.43 3.13
N LEU A 904 -4.29 19.60 2.80
CA LEU A 904 -5.73 19.83 2.78
C LEU A 904 -6.48 18.93 1.80
N ALA A 905 -5.89 18.65 0.63
CA ALA A 905 -6.46 17.69 -0.33
C ALA A 905 -6.48 16.27 0.26
N SER A 906 -5.36 15.81 0.85
CA SER A 906 -5.27 14.50 1.52
C SER A 906 -6.24 14.39 2.70
N GLU A 907 -6.40 15.45 3.49
CA GLU A 907 -7.38 15.53 4.56
C GLU A 907 -8.82 15.48 4.01
N ALA A 908 -9.12 16.17 2.90
CA ALA A 908 -10.44 16.09 2.26
C ALA A 908 -10.78 14.65 1.85
N TYR A 909 -9.82 13.91 1.28
CA TYR A 909 -9.99 12.48 0.98
C TYR A 909 -10.14 11.61 2.24
N SER A 910 -9.40 11.92 3.30
CA SER A 910 -9.37 11.12 4.54
C SER A 910 -10.64 11.29 5.39
N TYR A 911 -11.21 12.50 5.42
CA TYR A 911 -12.25 12.85 6.39
C TYR A 911 -13.66 12.99 5.79
N SER A 912 -13.81 12.99 4.46
CA SER A 912 -15.16 13.06 3.86
C SER A 912 -15.97 11.78 4.08
N THR A 913 -17.26 11.92 4.33
CA THR A 913 -18.20 10.80 4.57
C THR A 913 -19.06 10.47 3.35
N SER A 914 -19.11 11.37 2.38
CA SER A 914 -19.83 11.18 1.11
C SER A 914 -19.07 11.79 -0.06
N GLN A 915 -19.39 11.36 -1.28
CA GLN A 915 -18.81 11.92 -2.51
C GLN A 915 -19.19 13.39 -2.72
N ALA A 916 -20.39 13.80 -2.31
CA ALA A 916 -20.82 15.20 -2.37
C ALA A 916 -20.02 16.08 -1.39
N GLU A 917 -19.74 15.58 -0.18
CA GLU A 917 -18.89 16.28 0.79
C GLU A 917 -17.44 16.41 0.28
N LEU A 918 -16.91 15.34 -0.33
CA LEU A 918 -15.58 15.36 -0.94
C LEU A 918 -15.49 16.38 -2.08
N GLU A 919 -16.45 16.36 -3.00
CA GLU A 919 -16.54 17.32 -4.11
C GLU A 919 -16.58 18.76 -3.58
N GLY A 920 -17.44 19.01 -2.59
CA GLY A 920 -17.57 20.31 -1.94
C GLY A 920 -16.26 20.79 -1.32
N LYS A 921 -15.56 19.93 -0.58
CA LYS A 921 -14.26 20.29 0.02
C LYS A 921 -13.19 20.56 -1.04
N LEU A 922 -13.10 19.71 -2.07
CA LEU A 922 -12.07 19.85 -3.11
C LEU A 922 -12.30 21.06 -4.03
N VAL A 923 -13.54 21.36 -4.41
CA VAL A 923 -13.83 22.54 -5.25
C VAL A 923 -13.62 23.83 -4.47
N THR A 924 -13.95 23.86 -3.17
CA THR A 924 -13.65 24.99 -2.28
C THR A 924 -12.14 25.20 -2.18
N LEU A 925 -11.39 24.11 -1.99
CA LEU A 925 -9.92 24.16 -1.96
C LEU A 925 -9.34 24.62 -3.29
N ALA A 926 -9.87 24.16 -4.42
CA ALA A 926 -9.43 24.58 -5.76
C ALA A 926 -9.65 26.08 -6.01
N ARG A 927 -10.79 26.63 -5.58
CA ARG A 927 -11.06 28.08 -5.62
C ARG A 927 -10.06 28.85 -4.77
N GLY A 928 -9.88 28.44 -3.51
CA GLY A 928 -8.96 29.10 -2.59
C GLY A 928 -7.50 29.03 -3.06
N ALA A 929 -7.06 27.89 -3.61
CA ALA A 929 -5.71 27.71 -4.15
C ALA A 929 -5.47 28.55 -5.42
N ALA A 930 -6.46 28.64 -6.31
CA ALA A 930 -6.38 29.50 -7.50
C ALA A 930 -6.23 30.99 -7.12
N ARG A 931 -6.97 31.44 -6.10
CA ARG A 931 -6.86 32.80 -5.54
C ARG A 931 -5.52 33.06 -4.89
N LEU A 932 -5.02 32.10 -4.11
CA LEU A 932 -3.71 32.20 -3.47
C LEU A 932 -2.60 32.39 -4.52
N GLU A 933 -2.67 31.67 -5.63
CA GLU A 933 -1.70 31.83 -6.73
C GLU A 933 -1.79 33.24 -7.36
N GLN A 934 -2.99 33.76 -7.58
CA GLN A 934 -3.16 35.13 -8.08
C GLN A 934 -2.65 36.19 -7.09
N VAL A 935 -2.87 35.99 -5.78
CA VAL A 935 -2.30 36.86 -4.73
C VAL A 935 -0.77 36.82 -4.77
N ASN A 936 -0.18 35.64 -4.99
CA ASN A 936 1.27 35.50 -5.17
C ASN A 936 1.78 36.24 -6.41
N GLU A 937 1.03 36.27 -7.52
CA GLU A 937 1.39 37.08 -8.69
C GLU A 937 1.36 38.57 -8.40
N VAL A 938 0.35 39.05 -7.67
CA VAL A 938 0.25 40.47 -7.31
C VAL A 938 1.37 40.87 -6.36
N ALA A 939 1.65 40.05 -5.34
CA ALA A 939 2.77 40.27 -4.43
C ALA A 939 4.11 40.30 -5.20
N ARG A 940 4.29 39.43 -6.21
CA ARG A 940 5.48 39.41 -7.06
C ARG A 940 5.59 40.66 -7.95
N ALA A 941 4.48 41.14 -8.50
CA ALA A 941 4.43 42.36 -9.29
C ALA A 941 4.75 43.61 -8.45
N ASP A 942 4.23 43.67 -7.22
CA ASP A 942 4.55 44.71 -6.25
C ASP A 942 6.04 44.68 -5.88
N MET A 943 6.58 43.50 -5.56
CA MET A 943 8.01 43.29 -5.30
C MET A 943 8.91 43.78 -6.44
N ALA A 944 8.56 43.49 -7.69
CA ALA A 944 9.31 43.94 -8.86
C ALA A 944 9.31 45.47 -9.02
N SER A 945 8.35 46.17 -8.43
CA SER A 945 8.21 47.63 -8.50
C SER A 945 8.94 48.39 -7.38
N ARG A 946 9.35 47.70 -6.30
CA ARG A 946 9.97 48.30 -5.11
C ARG A 946 11.44 48.64 -5.33
N THR A 947 11.89 49.77 -4.76
CA THR A 947 13.31 50.18 -4.76
C THR A 947 13.97 49.84 -3.41
N GLY A 948 14.99 48.96 -3.42
CA GLY A 948 15.68 48.48 -2.21
C GLY A 948 15.91 46.97 -2.22
N ARG A 949 16.39 46.39 -1.09
CA ARG A 949 16.38 44.93 -0.83
C ARG A 949 15.28 44.61 0.22
N PRO A 950 13.98 44.72 -0.12
CA PRO A 950 12.90 44.34 0.80
C PRO A 950 12.91 42.82 1.05
N ASP A 951 12.42 42.40 2.21
CA ASP A 951 12.27 40.98 2.56
C ASP A 951 11.05 40.41 1.82
N GLU A 952 11.31 39.56 0.82
CA GLU A 952 10.30 38.95 -0.05
C GLU A 952 9.30 38.08 0.72
N VAL A 953 9.76 37.40 1.77
CA VAL A 953 8.90 36.53 2.59
C VAL A 953 7.90 37.36 3.37
N GLU A 954 8.36 38.48 3.92
CA GLU A 954 7.50 39.40 4.65
C GLU A 954 6.46 40.08 3.76
N VAL A 955 6.81 40.45 2.52
CA VAL A 955 5.85 41.03 1.56
C VAL A 955 4.78 40.01 1.16
N HIS A 956 5.17 38.78 0.83
CA HIS A 956 4.19 37.74 0.49
C HIS A 956 3.29 37.38 1.67
N LEU A 957 3.85 37.16 2.86
CA LEU A 957 3.06 36.92 4.07
C LEU A 957 2.11 38.09 4.38
N ALA A 958 2.50 39.33 4.10
CA ALA A 958 1.64 40.49 4.31
C ALA A 958 0.40 40.45 3.39
N TYR A 959 0.57 40.11 2.11
CA TYR A 959 -0.55 39.94 1.18
C TYR A 959 -1.40 38.71 1.51
N GLU A 960 -0.78 37.56 1.76
CA GLU A 960 -1.47 36.30 2.08
C GLU A 960 -2.29 36.43 3.38
N THR A 961 -1.71 36.96 4.45
CA THR A 961 -2.40 37.12 5.74
C THR A 961 -3.45 38.24 5.66
N GLY A 962 -3.14 39.34 4.96
CA GLY A 962 -4.05 40.49 4.82
C GLY A 962 -5.29 40.19 3.96
N LEU A 963 -5.18 39.25 3.01
CA LEU A 963 -6.27 38.84 2.13
C LEU A 963 -6.92 37.50 2.53
N ALA A 964 -6.35 36.78 3.51
CA ALA A 964 -6.82 35.44 3.90
C ALA A 964 -8.32 35.36 4.17
N GLU A 965 -8.86 36.29 4.98
CA GLU A 965 -10.28 36.31 5.33
C GLU A 965 -11.16 36.76 4.14
N ARG A 966 -10.70 37.71 3.33
CA ARG A 966 -11.48 38.31 2.23
C ARG A 966 -11.55 37.44 0.97
N LEU A 967 -10.50 36.66 0.71
CA LEU A 967 -10.41 35.78 -0.46
C LEU A 967 -10.58 34.30 -0.09
N GLU A 968 -10.77 33.99 1.19
CA GLU A 968 -10.84 32.63 1.73
C GLU A 968 -9.59 31.81 1.37
N LEU A 969 -8.40 32.39 1.62
CA LEU A 969 -7.15 31.75 1.25
C LEU A 969 -6.88 30.54 2.16
N PRO A 970 -6.60 29.36 1.57
CA PRO A 970 -6.34 28.15 2.32
C PRO A 970 -4.98 28.19 3.03
N TRP A 971 -4.88 27.46 4.16
CA TRP A 971 -3.64 27.23 4.90
C TRP A 971 -2.93 28.49 5.46
N GLN A 972 -3.68 29.57 5.77
CA GLN A 972 -3.14 30.81 6.35
C GLN A 972 -3.41 30.96 7.86
N SER A 973 -2.57 31.72 8.58
CA SER A 973 -2.78 32.07 10.00
C SER A 973 -3.95 33.06 10.14
N GLN A 974 -4.82 32.85 11.13
CA GLN A 974 -5.93 33.74 11.46
C GLN A 974 -5.53 34.67 12.60
N GLY A 975 -5.41 35.97 12.32
CA GLY A 975 -5.12 36.97 13.36
C GLY A 975 -5.10 38.42 12.86
N ARG A 976 -6.01 39.24 13.39
CA ARG A 976 -6.02 40.70 13.21
C ARG A 976 -4.92 41.35 14.06
N ARG A 977 -3.72 41.48 13.51
CA ARG A 977 -2.79 42.57 13.85
C ARG A 977 -1.74 42.63 12.75
N TRP A 978 -2.05 43.41 11.73
CA TRP A 978 -0.99 43.97 10.89
C TRP A 978 0.04 44.64 11.77
N SER A 979 1.26 44.15 11.70
CA SER A 979 2.40 45.04 11.79
C SER A 979 2.62 45.60 10.38
N GLU A 980 3.03 46.85 10.26
CA GLU A 980 3.52 47.43 9.00
C GLU A 980 4.83 46.73 8.61
N VAL A 981 4.74 45.44 8.27
CA VAL A 981 5.88 44.61 7.91
C VAL A 981 6.17 44.82 6.43
N ALA A 982 7.45 44.99 6.10
CA ALA A 982 7.98 45.17 4.74
C ALA A 982 7.39 46.31 3.88
N GLY A 983 6.62 47.24 4.45
CA GLY A 983 6.09 48.41 3.73
C GLY A 983 4.93 48.08 2.78
N VAL A 984 4.10 47.08 3.08
CA VAL A 984 2.81 46.85 2.43
C VAL A 984 1.73 47.55 3.25
N ASP A 985 1.07 48.56 2.68
CA ASP A 985 -0.01 49.30 3.35
C ASP A 985 -1.40 48.77 3.00
N GLN A 986 -2.44 49.25 3.68
CA GLN A 986 -3.83 48.82 3.43
C GLN A 986 -4.27 49.06 1.98
N LYS A 987 -3.79 50.14 1.37
CA LYS A 987 -4.16 50.51 0.02
C LYS A 987 -3.63 49.50 -1.00
N ALA A 988 -2.40 49.02 -0.81
CA ALA A 988 -1.80 47.98 -1.62
C ALA A 988 -2.59 46.66 -1.51
N ILE A 989 -3.09 46.34 -0.32
CA ILE A 989 -3.90 45.15 -0.06
C ILE A 989 -5.28 45.25 -0.71
N ASP A 990 -5.92 46.43 -0.65
CA ASP A 990 -7.18 46.69 -1.33
C ASP A 990 -7.03 46.61 -2.86
N GLN A 991 -5.96 47.17 -3.41
CA GLN A 991 -5.67 47.09 -4.84
C GLN A 991 -5.38 45.65 -5.30
N ALA A 992 -4.71 44.87 -4.46
CA ALA A 992 -4.46 43.46 -4.74
C ALA A 992 -5.76 42.66 -4.78
N TYR A 993 -6.69 42.91 -3.85
CA TYR A 993 -8.02 42.33 -3.88
C TYR A 993 -8.76 42.64 -5.19
N ASP A 994 -8.83 43.91 -5.59
CA ASP A 994 -9.53 44.32 -6.81
C ASP A 994 -8.91 43.69 -8.07
N THR A 995 -7.58 43.55 -8.09
CA THR A 995 -6.85 42.92 -9.20
C THR A 995 -7.17 41.43 -9.31
N VAL A 996 -7.19 40.71 -8.18
CA VAL A 996 -7.55 39.29 -8.14
C VAL A 996 -8.97 39.09 -8.64
N VAL A 997 -9.93 39.89 -8.15
CA VAL A 997 -11.34 39.81 -8.58
C VAL A 997 -11.50 40.09 -10.08
N ALA A 998 -10.76 41.04 -10.65
CA ALA A 998 -10.79 41.31 -12.08
C ALA A 998 -10.22 40.13 -12.92
N LEU A 999 -9.20 39.44 -12.42
CA LEU A 999 -8.63 38.25 -13.07
C LEU A 999 -9.53 37.02 -12.98
N GLU A 1000 -10.55 37.02 -12.12
CA GLU A 1000 -11.54 35.94 -12.03
C GLU A 1000 -12.62 36.00 -13.11
N GLU A 1001 -12.78 37.13 -13.80
CA GLU A 1001 -13.85 37.33 -14.78
C GLU A 1001 -13.81 36.32 -15.95
N GLY A 1002 -15.01 35.94 -16.42
CA GLY A 1002 -15.18 34.94 -17.48
C GLY A 1002 -14.68 33.56 -17.06
N ASP A 1003 -13.68 33.03 -17.77
CA ASP A 1003 -13.08 31.73 -17.49
C ASP A 1003 -11.79 31.81 -16.67
N GLY A 1004 -11.40 33.01 -16.21
CA GLY A 1004 -10.13 33.24 -15.51
C GLY A 1004 -9.98 32.40 -14.25
N LEU A 1005 -10.98 32.43 -13.35
CA LEU A 1005 -10.97 31.61 -12.14
C LEU A 1005 -10.98 30.11 -12.46
N VAL A 1006 -11.86 29.70 -13.38
CA VAL A 1006 -12.05 28.28 -13.72
C VAL A 1006 -10.81 27.70 -14.39
N ASN A 1007 -10.13 28.45 -15.26
CA ASN A 1007 -8.87 28.02 -15.87
C ASN A 1007 -7.78 27.86 -14.82
N ASN A 1008 -7.65 28.80 -13.88
CA ASN A 1008 -6.69 28.70 -12.78
C ASN A 1008 -6.99 27.53 -11.83
N MET A 1009 -8.27 27.19 -11.63
CA MET A 1009 -8.65 25.96 -10.91
C MET A 1009 -8.22 24.70 -11.66
N LEU A 1010 -8.32 24.67 -12.99
CA LEU A 1010 -7.88 23.52 -13.80
C LEU A 1010 -6.34 23.35 -13.83
N GLU A 1011 -5.59 24.41 -13.54
CA GLU A 1011 -4.14 24.33 -13.34
C GLU A 1011 -3.78 23.65 -12.01
N GLN A 1012 -4.71 23.57 -11.05
CA GLN A 1012 -4.49 22.85 -9.79
C GLN A 1012 -4.49 21.34 -10.03
N ILE A 1013 -3.32 20.70 -9.86
CA ILE A 1013 -3.11 19.29 -10.17
C ILE A 1013 -4.14 18.40 -9.44
N PHE A 1014 -4.36 18.60 -8.14
CA PHE A 1014 -5.29 17.79 -7.35
C PHE A 1014 -6.74 17.89 -7.86
N TRP A 1015 -7.13 19.06 -8.37
CA TRP A 1015 -8.47 19.30 -8.91
C TRP A 1015 -8.66 18.62 -10.26
N MET A 1016 -7.67 18.77 -11.16
CA MET A 1016 -7.70 18.11 -12.45
C MET A 1016 -7.65 16.58 -12.31
N GLU A 1017 -6.88 16.06 -11.35
CA GLU A 1017 -6.90 14.63 -11.00
C GLU A 1017 -8.29 14.22 -10.52
N TYR A 1018 -8.87 14.93 -9.55
CA TYR A 1018 -10.24 14.67 -9.09
C TYR A 1018 -11.25 14.62 -10.24
N LEU A 1019 -11.23 15.60 -11.16
CA LEU A 1019 -12.15 15.66 -12.29
C LEU A 1019 -11.95 14.49 -13.27
N ARG A 1020 -10.70 14.20 -13.66
CA ARG A 1020 -10.37 13.07 -14.55
C ARG A 1020 -10.83 11.75 -13.96
N ASP A 1021 -10.68 11.63 -12.66
CA ASP A 1021 -10.99 10.42 -11.97
C ASP A 1021 -12.49 10.24 -11.67
N THR A 1022 -13.23 11.35 -11.52
CA THR A 1022 -14.68 11.37 -11.28
C THR A 1022 -15.45 11.24 -12.59
N TYR A 1023 -14.91 11.78 -13.71
CA TYR A 1023 -15.53 11.76 -15.03
C TYR A 1023 -14.63 11.10 -16.10
N PRO A 1024 -14.09 9.90 -15.83
CA PRO A 1024 -13.07 9.26 -16.66
C PRO A 1024 -13.59 8.99 -18.07
N GLY A 1025 -14.83 8.52 -18.21
CA GLY A 1025 -15.44 8.28 -19.52
C GLY A 1025 -15.62 9.56 -20.34
N GLN A 1026 -15.94 10.69 -19.68
CA GLN A 1026 -16.04 11.97 -20.38
C GLN A 1026 -14.66 12.45 -20.81
N PHE A 1027 -13.65 12.40 -19.93
CA PHE A 1027 -12.29 12.79 -20.26
C PHE A 1027 -11.63 11.88 -21.29
N ALA A 1028 -11.86 10.56 -21.25
CA ALA A 1028 -11.34 9.61 -22.23
C ALA A 1028 -12.02 9.78 -23.60
N ASN A 1029 -13.34 10.04 -23.63
CA ASN A 1029 -14.03 10.35 -24.88
C ASN A 1029 -13.57 11.70 -25.45
N ASN A 1030 -13.42 12.70 -24.57
CA ASN A 1030 -12.89 14.01 -24.94
C ASN A 1030 -11.47 13.88 -25.49
N ALA A 1031 -10.58 13.20 -24.77
CA ALA A 1031 -9.22 12.89 -25.22
C ALA A 1031 -9.23 12.15 -26.55
N ARG A 1032 -10.09 11.14 -26.78
CA ARG A 1032 -10.23 10.46 -28.08
C ARG A 1032 -10.69 11.39 -29.20
N ILE A 1033 -11.67 12.26 -28.93
CA ILE A 1033 -12.13 13.25 -29.92
C ILE A 1033 -10.97 14.15 -30.32
N TYR A 1034 -10.20 14.65 -29.34
CA TYR A 1034 -9.10 15.58 -29.60
C TYR A 1034 -7.80 14.90 -30.05
N GLU A 1035 -7.59 13.63 -29.72
CA GLU A 1035 -6.54 12.76 -30.27
C GLU A 1035 -6.85 12.43 -31.72
N SER A 1036 -8.11 12.09 -32.04
CA SER A 1036 -8.54 11.90 -33.42
C SER A 1036 -8.44 13.20 -34.22
N LYS A 1037 -8.78 14.36 -33.63
CA LYS A 1037 -8.52 15.66 -34.26
C LYS A 1037 -7.02 15.92 -34.45
N ALA A 1038 -6.16 15.54 -33.50
CA ALA A 1038 -4.71 15.67 -33.66
C ALA A 1038 -4.17 14.76 -34.77
N GLU A 1039 -4.63 13.50 -34.83
CA GLU A 1039 -4.30 12.56 -35.92
C GLU A 1039 -4.82 13.03 -37.27
N GLN A 1040 -6.04 13.58 -37.31
CA GLN A 1040 -6.60 14.20 -38.50
C GLN A 1040 -5.79 15.44 -38.90
N LEU A 1041 -5.24 16.20 -37.95
CA LEU A 1041 -4.38 17.35 -38.23
C LEU A 1041 -3.04 16.89 -38.80
N ASP A 1042 -2.47 15.79 -38.29
CA ASP A 1042 -1.26 15.15 -38.84
C ASP A 1042 -1.51 14.57 -40.24
N ALA A 1043 -2.67 13.94 -40.44
CA ALA A 1043 -3.12 13.46 -41.74
C ALA A 1043 -3.38 14.63 -42.71
N LEU A 1044 -3.94 15.74 -42.23
CA LEU A 1044 -4.18 16.95 -43.01
C LEU A 1044 -2.85 17.55 -43.46
N ARG A 1045 -1.88 17.66 -42.56
CA ARG A 1045 -0.52 18.11 -42.86
C ARG A 1045 0.14 17.20 -43.91
N SER A 1046 0.04 15.88 -43.74
CA SER A 1046 0.60 14.91 -44.68
C SER A 1046 -0.08 14.94 -46.05
N ALA A 1047 -1.41 15.09 -46.08
CA ALA A 1047 -2.18 15.21 -47.31
C ALA A 1047 -1.90 16.55 -48.03
N GLN A 1048 -1.72 17.64 -47.30
CA GLN A 1048 -1.38 18.95 -47.86
C GLN A 1048 0.05 18.97 -48.40
N GLN A 1049 0.98 18.27 -47.74
CA GLN A 1049 2.32 18.04 -48.26
C GLN A 1049 2.27 17.27 -49.58
N ALA A 1050 1.54 16.14 -49.63
CA ALA A 1050 1.37 15.36 -50.86
C ALA A 1050 0.66 16.15 -51.99
N TRP A 1051 -0.20 17.10 -51.64
CA TRP A 1051 -0.85 18.01 -52.59
C TRP A 1051 0.13 19.04 -53.18
N ALA A 1052 1.01 19.59 -52.35
CA ALA A 1052 2.05 20.53 -52.76
C ALA A 1052 3.14 19.85 -53.61
N ASP A 1053 3.49 18.60 -53.30
CA ASP A 1053 4.51 17.82 -54.02
C ASP A 1053 3.99 17.20 -55.33
N GLY A 1054 2.67 17.23 -55.57
CA GLY A 1054 1.98 16.48 -56.62
C GLY A 1054 1.69 17.26 -57.90
N GLU A 1055 2.71 17.78 -58.60
CA GLU A 1055 2.52 18.42 -59.92
C GLU A 1055 2.19 17.43 -61.06
N ASP A 1056 2.53 16.14 -60.92
CA ASP A 1056 2.41 15.09 -61.97
C ASP A 1056 1.56 13.86 -61.56
N LEU A 1057 0.70 13.97 -60.54
CA LEU A 1057 -0.13 12.83 -60.09
C LEU A 1057 -1.26 12.53 -61.10
N PRO A 1058 -1.59 11.24 -61.34
CA PRO A 1058 -2.75 10.85 -62.16
C PRO A 1058 -4.05 11.50 -61.66
N GLU A 1059 -4.93 11.89 -62.59
CA GLU A 1059 -6.18 12.63 -62.31
C GLU A 1059 -7.06 11.95 -61.24
N ALA A 1060 -7.06 10.61 -61.18
CA ALA A 1060 -7.76 9.83 -60.16
C ALA A 1060 -7.15 9.97 -58.74
N GLN A 1061 -5.83 10.04 -58.62
CA GLN A 1061 -5.15 10.27 -57.34
C GLN A 1061 -5.30 11.71 -56.89
N GLN A 1062 -5.25 12.68 -57.81
CA GLN A 1062 -5.46 14.08 -57.51
C GLN A 1062 -6.90 14.36 -57.04
N ALA A 1063 -7.90 13.69 -57.63
CA ALA A 1063 -9.28 13.73 -57.17
C ALA A 1063 -9.45 13.14 -55.75
N ALA A 1064 -8.84 11.97 -55.49
CA ALA A 1064 -8.88 11.33 -54.16
C ALA A 1064 -8.20 12.18 -53.08
N LEU A 1065 -7.06 12.81 -53.40
CA LEU A 1065 -6.34 13.68 -52.47
C LEU A 1065 -7.14 14.97 -52.17
N ARG A 1066 -7.79 15.54 -53.19
CA ARG A 1066 -8.66 16.70 -53.03
C ARG A 1066 -9.88 16.39 -52.15
N GLU A 1067 -10.44 15.20 -52.29
CA GLU A 1067 -11.54 14.72 -51.45
C GLU A 1067 -11.08 14.47 -50.00
N ALA A 1068 -9.90 13.85 -49.81
CA ALA A 1068 -9.30 13.65 -48.49
C ALA A 1068 -9.03 15.00 -47.77
N LEU A 1069 -8.45 15.98 -48.45
CA LEU A 1069 -8.23 17.33 -47.91
C LEU A 1069 -9.53 18.02 -47.50
N ARG A 1070 -10.58 17.96 -48.34
CA ARG A 1070 -11.90 18.51 -48.00
C ARG A 1070 -12.53 17.84 -46.79
N ASN A 1071 -12.40 16.53 -46.68
CA ASN A 1071 -12.95 15.76 -45.57
C ASN A 1071 -12.22 16.09 -44.26
N LEU A 1072 -10.88 16.13 -44.28
CA LEU A 1072 -10.06 16.49 -43.13
C LEU A 1072 -10.28 17.95 -42.71
N ALA A 1073 -10.35 18.90 -43.66
CA ALA A 1073 -10.64 20.30 -43.38
C ALA A 1073 -12.01 20.47 -42.69
N ARG A 1074 -13.04 19.76 -43.17
CA ARG A 1074 -14.39 19.80 -42.59
C ARG A 1074 -14.43 19.18 -41.20
N GLN A 1075 -13.73 18.06 -40.98
CA GLN A 1075 -13.66 17.39 -39.68
C GLN A 1075 -12.97 18.26 -38.61
N LEU A 1076 -11.95 19.02 -39.01
CA LEU A 1076 -11.19 19.92 -38.14
C LEU A 1076 -11.75 21.35 -38.07
N SER A 1077 -12.83 21.65 -38.80
CA SER A 1077 -13.37 23.01 -38.93
C SER A 1077 -12.35 24.03 -39.45
N VAL A 1078 -11.41 23.59 -40.28
CA VAL A 1078 -10.38 24.43 -40.91
C VAL A 1078 -10.92 25.03 -42.22
N PRO A 1079 -10.78 26.34 -42.48
CA PRO A 1079 -11.23 26.94 -43.73
C PRO A 1079 -10.52 26.35 -44.95
N ASP A 1080 -11.26 26.13 -46.05
CA ASP A 1080 -10.72 25.65 -47.33
C ASP A 1080 -9.53 26.50 -47.83
N SER A 1081 -9.50 27.80 -47.52
CA SER A 1081 -8.41 28.72 -47.87
C SER A 1081 -7.08 28.42 -47.20
N THR A 1082 -7.09 27.66 -46.10
CA THR A 1082 -5.89 27.26 -45.33
C THR A 1082 -5.35 25.91 -45.79
N VAL A 1083 -6.17 25.12 -46.49
CA VAL A 1083 -5.89 23.73 -46.88
C VAL A 1083 -5.58 23.60 -48.37
N PHE A 1084 -6.29 24.33 -49.23
CA PHE A 1084 -6.08 24.33 -50.68
C PHE A 1084 -5.05 25.37 -51.12
N THR A 1085 -3.85 25.29 -50.56
CA THR A 1085 -2.68 26.06 -50.95
C THR A 1085 -1.78 25.23 -51.87
N GLY A 1086 -1.02 25.86 -52.76
CA GLY A 1086 0.03 25.18 -53.54
C GLY A 1086 1.29 24.88 -52.71
N GLU A 1087 1.29 25.23 -51.43
CA GLU A 1087 2.41 25.10 -50.51
C GLU A 1087 2.02 24.19 -49.33
N ALA A 1088 3.02 23.53 -48.74
CA ALA A 1088 2.87 22.71 -47.55
C ALA A 1088 2.39 23.50 -46.33
N MET A 1089 1.72 22.83 -45.39
CA MET A 1089 1.29 23.44 -44.12
C MET A 1089 2.49 24.00 -43.35
N THR A 1090 2.47 25.30 -43.05
CA THR A 1090 3.52 25.92 -42.22
C THR A 1090 3.37 25.49 -40.75
N ASP A 1091 4.50 25.45 -40.03
CA ASP A 1091 4.49 25.13 -38.59
C ASP A 1091 3.61 26.11 -37.80
N ALA A 1092 3.58 27.40 -38.16
CA ALA A 1092 2.74 28.38 -37.47
C ALA A 1092 1.22 28.07 -37.58
N VAL A 1093 0.77 27.57 -38.73
CA VAL A 1093 -0.63 27.18 -38.96
C VAL A 1093 -0.97 25.91 -38.18
N TYR A 1094 -0.10 24.90 -38.26
CA TYR A 1094 -0.26 23.66 -37.50
C TYR A 1094 -0.37 23.93 -35.99
N GLU A 1095 0.51 24.76 -35.45
CA GLU A 1095 0.57 25.06 -34.01
C GLU A 1095 -0.64 25.84 -33.50
N ARG A 1096 -1.15 26.76 -34.32
CA ARG A 1096 -2.40 27.47 -33.99
C ARG A 1096 -3.56 26.49 -33.90
N LEU A 1097 -3.76 25.66 -34.93
CA LEU A 1097 -4.82 24.65 -34.96
C LEU A 1097 -4.68 23.65 -33.81
N TYR A 1098 -3.46 23.25 -33.49
CA TYR A 1098 -3.16 22.36 -32.37
C TYR A 1098 -3.48 23.02 -31.01
N THR A 1099 -3.18 24.31 -30.85
CA THR A 1099 -3.53 25.08 -29.64
C THR A 1099 -5.04 25.23 -29.50
N ASP A 1100 -5.75 25.49 -30.60
CA ASP A 1100 -7.21 25.58 -30.61
C ASP A 1100 -7.85 24.23 -30.22
N ILE A 1101 -7.36 23.12 -30.76
CA ILE A 1101 -7.74 21.75 -30.35
C ILE A 1101 -7.52 21.54 -28.84
N GLY A 1102 -6.38 21.98 -28.30
CA GLY A 1102 -6.09 21.89 -26.86
C GLY A 1102 -7.01 22.76 -25.99
N ASN A 1103 -7.37 23.96 -26.45
CA ASN A 1103 -8.30 24.84 -25.75
C ASN A 1103 -9.74 24.30 -25.76
N GLU A 1104 -10.15 23.72 -26.88
CA GLU A 1104 -11.42 23.01 -27.02
C GLU A 1104 -11.47 21.75 -26.12
N GLU A 1105 -10.34 21.04 -25.99
CA GLU A 1105 -10.20 19.90 -25.09
C GLU A 1105 -10.47 20.29 -23.63
N GLN A 1106 -10.07 21.49 -23.21
CA GLN A 1106 -10.28 21.95 -21.83
C GLN A 1106 -11.73 22.31 -21.49
N GLU A 1107 -12.63 22.48 -22.47
CA GLU A 1107 -14.01 22.92 -22.22
C GLU A 1107 -14.81 21.92 -21.36
N LEU A 1108 -14.49 20.62 -21.47
CA LEU A 1108 -15.03 19.62 -20.56
C LEU A 1108 -14.67 19.93 -19.10
N GLY A 1109 -13.39 20.23 -18.82
CA GLY A 1109 -12.92 20.59 -17.50
C GLY A 1109 -13.61 21.85 -16.97
N ARG A 1110 -13.78 22.88 -17.81
CA ARG A 1110 -14.44 24.13 -17.41
C ARG A 1110 -15.88 23.89 -16.98
N ARG A 1111 -16.65 23.18 -17.81
CA ARG A 1111 -18.06 22.85 -17.53
C ARG A 1111 -18.21 22.03 -16.25
N LEU A 1112 -17.40 21.00 -16.04
CA LEU A 1112 -17.46 20.17 -14.84
C LEU A 1112 -17.10 20.98 -13.58
N THR A 1113 -16.13 21.89 -13.69
CA THR A 1113 -15.75 22.78 -12.58
C THR A 1113 -16.90 23.72 -12.20
N ARG A 1114 -17.57 24.34 -13.18
CA ARG A 1114 -18.74 25.19 -12.91
C ARG A 1114 -19.88 24.41 -12.23
N THR A 1115 -20.12 23.16 -12.64
CA THR A 1115 -21.12 22.29 -12.00
C THR A 1115 -20.76 21.99 -10.56
N ALA A 1116 -19.50 21.65 -10.27
CA ALA A 1116 -19.04 21.37 -8.92
C ALA A 1116 -19.14 22.61 -8.00
N MET A 1117 -18.82 23.79 -8.53
CA MET A 1117 -18.99 25.06 -7.80
C MET A 1117 -20.47 25.30 -7.45
N ALA A 1118 -21.37 25.12 -8.41
CA ALA A 1118 -22.81 25.26 -8.17
C ALA A 1118 -23.34 24.25 -7.13
N ASN A 1119 -22.86 23.00 -7.17
CA ASN A 1119 -23.23 21.97 -6.19
C ASN A 1119 -22.75 22.32 -4.77
N ALA A 1120 -21.59 22.98 -4.65
CA ALA A 1120 -21.01 23.39 -3.38
C ALA A 1120 -21.59 24.71 -2.84
N GLY A 1121 -22.48 25.38 -3.59
CA GLY A 1121 -23.06 26.67 -3.21
C GLY A 1121 -22.07 27.84 -3.32
N ILE A 1122 -21.14 27.75 -4.27
CA ILE A 1122 -19.99 28.65 -4.48
C ILE A 1122 -20.15 29.51 -5.72
#